data_AF-A0A4P9YJG1-F1
#
_entry.id   AF-A0A4P9YJG1-F1
#
_cell.length_a   1.000
_cell.length_b   1.000
_cell.length_c   1.000
_cell.angle_alpha   90.00
_cell.angle_beta   90.00
_cell.angle_gamma   90.00
#
_symmetry.space_group_name_H-M   'P 1'
#
loop_
_entity.id
_entity.type
_entity.pdbx_description
1 polymer ?
#
loop_
_entity_poly.entity_id
_entity_poly.type
_entity_poly.pdbx_seq_one_letter_code
_entity_poly.pdbx_strand_id
1 'polypeptide(L)'
;CGKRCIPGLEPIHVIKGPIRAYVATDPNEKEIIVSIRGSQTLADMITDFNAKMVDLLFDDINVGKVHRGFLAASIPIINELKPILLEFKLLNPEYKVTITGHSLGAALATLIGVDLHFTSFPNEKISVYSFGEPRVGDMTFAKNLTDLSEKLNIYRITHESDPVPHLPPVRLGFIHHNDQHFVTKSNDRIFLCPFDLENDICDVKRRIVSIIPHLNILGKNQYRPDVLVAQRQKEEMERQRMIDTTNYYAESARRSEFEKSTTLAIERNNIRKRYNELKQEAESKLEERREKLRELIRQDMARWQHELEKQEMTPEQKREEMRERVRLAKERRESERQKIVEEKLAQRWRNANQELRQLNSKTIEKEVFYGRKEQVEEKKKVELLMAKEKKYYEDLWEKEREKKEEREKRDLRERYERDMRTMKELNEQIEQLRKAREESKKMQEEECKLRLQQAKLMEMEAEQEVERKQREMRKRKAELDRYNTYYQEMKQKEMEQELEFEKKIVKEIMAQHESEKKDVRLEKQMLMKETLEYLAYLKEHQQREREREIEIEKLRKEEDIKMWRKRLEVMERDKKARQKLLKEVVESRQAQIKEKLKEIEEKRMIVKIEQENLLKEIEDIQREQNEKHLMKEENQRNYHTVLQEQIKYQKSLKDREKETEDLEIELSKDAEMEYQELLAKEMQRINDRLKVL
;
A
#
# COMPACT_ATOMS: atom_id res chain seq x y z
N CYS A 1 41.16 -10.86 16.82
CA CYS A 1 40.26 -11.03 17.99
C CYS A 1 39.53 -9.72 18.24
N GLY A 2 38.21 -9.74 18.42
CA GLY A 2 37.43 -8.52 18.73
C GLY A 2 37.67 -8.03 20.18
N LYS A 3 36.96 -6.98 20.61
CA LYS A 3 37.14 -6.30 21.92
C LYS A 3 36.93 -7.15 23.19
N ARG A 4 36.63 -8.45 23.08
CA ARG A 4 36.60 -9.40 24.20
C ARG A 4 37.22 -10.71 23.75
N CYS A 5 38.48 -10.94 24.12
CA CYS A 5 39.11 -12.25 24.02
C CYS A 5 38.68 -13.09 25.23
N ILE A 6 38.22 -14.32 25.00
CA ILE A 6 38.09 -15.32 26.08
C ILE A 6 39.50 -15.87 26.33
N PRO A 7 40.05 -15.75 27.55
CA PRO A 7 41.37 -16.31 27.86
C PRO A 7 41.36 -17.83 27.61
N GLY A 8 42.30 -18.33 26.80
CA GLY A 8 42.40 -19.75 26.45
C GLY A 8 41.70 -20.17 25.15
N LEU A 9 40.93 -19.29 24.50
CA LEU A 9 40.31 -19.56 23.21
C LEU A 9 41.22 -19.04 22.07
N GLU A 10 42.05 -19.93 21.52
CA GLU A 10 42.95 -19.60 20.40
C GLU A 10 42.32 -20.01 19.06
N PRO A 11 42.23 -19.11 18.06
CA PRO A 11 41.77 -19.48 16.73
C PRO A 11 42.86 -20.31 16.04
N ILE A 12 42.58 -21.59 15.85
CA ILE A 12 43.55 -22.52 15.25
C ILE A 12 43.51 -22.43 13.73
N HIS A 13 42.33 -22.18 13.16
CA HIS A 13 42.18 -22.07 11.72
C HIS A 13 41.19 -20.97 11.32
N VAL A 14 41.51 -20.28 10.23
CA VAL A 14 40.68 -19.21 9.67
C VAL A 14 40.41 -19.51 8.20
N ILE A 15 39.16 -19.87 7.91
CA ILE A 15 38.69 -20.09 6.55
C ILE A 15 38.54 -18.74 5.86
N LYS A 16 39.37 -18.51 4.83
CA LYS A 16 39.44 -17.24 4.11
C LYS A 16 38.62 -17.33 2.82
N GLY A 17 37.33 -17.03 2.94
CA GLY A 17 36.40 -16.92 1.81
C GLY A 17 35.63 -15.59 1.78
N PRO A 18 34.66 -15.43 0.85
CA PRO A 18 33.71 -14.31 0.87
C PRO A 18 32.93 -14.27 2.19
N ILE A 19 32.68 -15.44 2.78
CA ILE A 19 32.20 -15.62 4.14
C ILE A 19 33.35 -16.21 4.96
N ARG A 20 33.65 -15.60 6.11
CA ARG A 20 34.74 -16.04 6.99
C ARG A 20 34.21 -16.98 8.05
N ALA A 21 34.91 -18.08 8.29
CA ALA A 21 34.67 -18.95 9.43
C ALA A 21 35.95 -19.11 10.26
N TYR A 22 35.78 -19.26 11.57
CA TYR A 22 36.86 -19.40 12.54
C TYR A 22 36.68 -20.73 13.26
N VAL A 23 37.75 -21.51 13.36
CA VAL A 23 37.79 -22.75 14.16
C VAL A 23 38.71 -22.51 15.34
N ALA A 24 38.21 -22.76 16.54
CA ALA A 24 38.95 -22.65 17.79
C ALA A 24 38.67 -23.88 18.66
N THR A 25 39.58 -24.22 19.56
CA THR A 25 39.32 -25.20 20.62
C THR A 25 39.24 -24.48 21.95
N ASP A 26 38.30 -24.88 22.78
CA ASP A 26 38.22 -24.52 24.20
C ASP A 26 38.59 -25.74 25.05
N PRO A 27 39.82 -25.80 25.60
CA PRO A 27 40.23 -26.91 26.44
C PRO A 27 39.50 -27.01 27.78
N ASN A 28 38.93 -25.91 28.29
CA ASN A 28 38.26 -25.89 29.59
C ASN A 28 36.89 -26.57 29.49
N GLU A 29 36.13 -26.24 28.45
CA GLU A 29 34.80 -26.82 28.19
C GLU A 29 34.87 -28.10 27.33
N LYS A 30 36.06 -28.46 26.84
CA LYS A 30 36.30 -29.57 25.90
C LYS A 30 35.43 -29.44 24.66
N GLU A 31 35.53 -28.31 23.97
CA GLU A 31 34.75 -28.05 22.75
C GLU A 31 35.61 -27.56 21.58
N ILE A 32 35.24 -27.95 20.36
CA ILE A 32 35.72 -27.41 19.10
C ILE A 32 34.63 -26.45 18.60
N ILE A 33 34.94 -25.16 18.56
CA ILE A 33 34.01 -24.09 18.22
C ILE A 33 34.25 -23.63 16.78
N VAL A 34 33.22 -23.69 15.96
CA VAL A 34 33.18 -23.15 14.60
C VAL A 34 32.29 -21.92 14.58
N SER A 35 32.87 -20.74 14.42
CA SER A 35 32.15 -19.47 14.34
C SER A 35 32.09 -18.97 12.90
N ILE A 36 30.90 -18.85 12.35
CA ILE A 36 30.66 -18.37 10.98
C ILE A 36 30.21 -16.92 11.01
N ARG A 37 30.91 -16.07 10.26
CA ARG A 37 30.64 -14.64 10.20
C ARG A 37 29.38 -14.38 9.36
N GLY A 38 28.45 -13.61 9.92
CA GLY A 38 27.32 -13.03 9.18
C GLY A 38 27.73 -11.85 8.28
N SER A 39 26.78 -11.32 7.52
CA SER A 39 27.02 -10.29 6.51
C SER A 39 26.89 -8.88 7.06
N GLN A 40 27.70 -7.96 6.54
CA GLN A 40 27.73 -6.57 7.00
C GLN A 40 26.58 -5.71 6.42
N THR A 41 25.96 -6.15 5.32
CA THR A 41 24.82 -5.49 4.65
C THR A 41 23.72 -6.52 4.41
N LEU A 42 22.75 -6.54 5.32
CA LEU A 42 21.73 -7.59 5.41
C LEU A 42 20.59 -7.42 4.40
N ALA A 43 20.27 -6.18 4.05
CA ALA A 43 19.20 -5.85 3.11
C ALA A 43 19.55 -6.29 1.67
N ASP A 44 20.79 -6.03 1.22
CA ASP A 44 21.22 -6.40 -0.13
C ASP A 44 21.29 -7.93 -0.29
N MET A 45 21.74 -8.61 0.76
CA MET A 45 21.97 -10.04 0.72
C MET A 45 20.71 -10.91 0.63
N ILE A 46 19.66 -10.60 1.40
CA ILE A 46 18.41 -11.37 1.36
C ILE A 46 17.66 -11.15 0.04
N THR A 47 17.91 -10.00 -0.61
CA THR A 47 17.34 -9.66 -1.91
C THR A 47 18.13 -10.29 -3.07
N ASP A 48 19.46 -10.38 -2.95
CA ASP A 48 20.34 -11.03 -3.94
C ASP A 48 20.29 -12.56 -3.90
N PHE A 49 19.92 -13.15 -2.76
CA PHE A 49 19.79 -14.59 -2.63
C PHE A 49 18.49 -15.10 -3.27
N ASN A 50 18.64 -15.86 -4.35
CA ASN A 50 17.54 -16.49 -5.06
C ASN A 50 16.76 -17.44 -4.12
N ALA A 51 15.59 -17.00 -3.63
CA ALA A 51 14.68 -17.71 -2.72
C ALA A 51 14.04 -18.98 -3.31
N LYS A 52 14.69 -19.60 -4.30
CA LYS A 52 14.37 -20.92 -4.80
C LYS A 52 14.79 -21.97 -3.79
N MET A 53 13.88 -22.87 -3.50
CA MET A 53 14.13 -24.09 -2.75
C MET A 53 14.79 -25.15 -3.64
N VAL A 54 15.76 -25.88 -3.07
CA VAL A 54 16.42 -27.04 -3.69
C VAL A 54 16.43 -28.18 -2.69
N ASP A 55 16.30 -29.42 -3.17
CA ASP A 55 16.32 -30.61 -2.33
C ASP A 55 17.71 -30.79 -1.69
N LEU A 56 17.73 -31.06 -0.38
CA LEU A 56 18.91 -31.44 0.38
C LEU A 56 18.93 -32.96 0.55
N LEU A 57 19.80 -33.62 -0.20
CA LEU A 57 19.90 -35.08 -0.28
C LEU A 57 21.24 -35.55 0.30
N PHE A 58 21.21 -36.55 1.18
CA PHE A 58 22.38 -37.30 1.63
C PHE A 58 22.17 -38.78 1.35
N ASP A 59 23.00 -39.33 0.46
CA ASP A 59 22.79 -40.66 -0.15
C ASP A 59 21.35 -40.80 -0.69
N ASP A 60 20.48 -41.54 0.00
CA ASP A 60 19.06 -41.74 -0.35
C ASP A 60 18.07 -41.06 0.63
N ILE A 61 18.58 -40.29 1.59
CA ILE A 61 17.77 -39.58 2.59
C ILE A 61 17.45 -38.18 2.07
N ASN A 62 16.17 -37.92 1.81
CA ASN A 62 15.69 -36.56 1.55
C ASN A 62 15.42 -35.86 2.87
N VAL A 63 16.33 -34.95 3.26
CA VAL A 63 16.19 -34.16 4.49
C VAL A 63 15.12 -33.09 4.32
N GLY A 64 14.80 -32.68 3.09
CA GLY A 64 13.81 -31.65 2.77
C GLY A 64 14.39 -30.61 1.83
N LYS A 65 13.64 -29.53 1.60
CA LYS A 65 14.08 -28.47 0.70
C LYS A 65 14.66 -27.30 1.47
N VAL A 66 15.79 -26.78 1.00
CA VAL A 66 16.50 -25.65 1.62
C VAL A 66 16.71 -24.51 0.63
N HIS A 67 16.98 -23.33 1.17
CA HIS A 67 17.28 -22.14 0.37
C HIS A 67 18.54 -22.35 -0.47
N ARG A 68 18.42 -22.30 -1.81
CA ARG A 68 19.54 -22.51 -2.75
C ARG A 68 20.76 -21.64 -2.47
N GLY A 69 20.51 -20.36 -2.18
CA GLY A 69 21.55 -19.40 -1.82
C GLY A 69 22.38 -19.80 -0.59
N PHE A 70 21.70 -20.17 0.51
CA PHE A 70 22.37 -20.60 1.74
C PHE A 70 23.13 -21.90 1.54
N LEU A 71 22.55 -22.87 0.83
CA LEU A 71 23.24 -24.13 0.51
C LEU A 71 24.48 -23.90 -0.36
N ALA A 72 24.39 -23.09 -1.41
CA ALA A 72 25.53 -22.77 -2.26
C ALA A 72 26.66 -22.06 -1.48
N ALA A 73 26.31 -21.24 -0.49
CA ALA A 73 27.26 -20.54 0.36
C ALA A 73 27.87 -21.42 1.46
N SER A 74 27.19 -22.48 1.90
CA SER A 74 27.73 -23.41 2.91
C SER A 74 28.74 -24.39 2.32
N ILE A 75 28.56 -24.85 1.07
CA ILE A 75 29.40 -25.88 0.44
C ILE A 75 30.91 -25.58 0.49
N PRO A 76 31.40 -24.39 0.10
CA PRO A 76 32.84 -24.10 0.18
C PRO A 76 33.38 -24.16 1.61
N ILE A 77 32.60 -23.69 2.58
CA ILE A 77 32.97 -23.71 4.00
C ILE A 77 33.03 -25.16 4.49
N ILE A 78 32.03 -25.97 4.14
CA ILE A 78 31.96 -27.40 4.48
C ILE A 78 33.20 -28.14 3.99
N ASN A 79 33.57 -27.96 2.71
CA ASN A 79 34.68 -28.68 2.09
C ASN A 79 36.03 -28.35 2.75
N GLU A 80 36.23 -27.11 3.18
CA GLU A 80 37.44 -26.70 3.90
C GLU A 80 37.40 -27.11 5.38
N LEU A 81 36.23 -27.05 6.01
CA LEU A 81 36.04 -27.32 7.44
C LEU A 81 36.11 -28.82 7.79
N LYS A 82 35.56 -29.70 6.93
CA LYS A 82 35.50 -31.16 7.17
C LYS A 82 36.84 -31.81 7.53
N PRO A 83 37.91 -31.70 6.71
CA PRO A 83 39.19 -32.34 7.03
C PRO A 83 39.79 -31.81 8.33
N ILE A 84 39.61 -30.52 8.60
CA ILE A 84 40.12 -29.84 9.79
C ILE A 84 39.40 -30.35 11.04
N LEU A 85 38.08 -30.44 11.01
CA LEU A 85 37.32 -30.97 12.15
C LEU A 85 37.63 -32.45 12.41
N LEU A 86 37.81 -33.26 11.37
CA LEU A 86 38.22 -34.66 11.52
C LEU A 86 39.59 -34.79 12.20
N GLU A 87 40.56 -33.97 11.78
CA GLU A 87 41.90 -33.93 12.40
C GLU A 87 41.82 -33.53 13.89
N PHE A 88 41.12 -32.43 14.22
CA PHE A 88 41.02 -31.96 15.60
C PHE A 88 40.22 -32.90 16.51
N LYS A 89 39.17 -33.52 15.98
CA LYS A 89 38.37 -34.52 16.70
C LYS A 89 39.17 -35.80 16.92
N LEU A 90 40.06 -36.19 15.99
CA LEU A 90 40.96 -37.32 16.18
C LEU A 90 42.02 -37.04 17.27
N LEU A 91 42.52 -35.81 17.34
CA LEU A 91 43.43 -35.38 18.41
C LEU A 91 42.72 -35.20 19.76
N ASN A 92 41.43 -34.90 19.75
CA ASN A 92 40.63 -34.63 20.95
C ASN A 92 39.28 -35.38 20.90
N PRO A 93 39.26 -36.72 21.08
CA PRO A 93 38.04 -37.52 20.90
C PRO A 93 36.89 -37.10 21.84
N GLU A 94 37.23 -36.65 23.05
CA GLU A 94 36.29 -36.20 24.07
C GLU A 94 35.66 -34.83 23.77
N TYR A 95 36.17 -34.08 22.78
CA TYR A 95 35.71 -32.71 22.55
C TYR A 95 34.42 -32.69 21.73
N LYS A 96 33.44 -31.89 22.14
CA LYS A 96 32.19 -31.71 21.42
C LYS A 96 32.36 -30.70 20.29
N VAL A 97 31.54 -30.80 19.24
CA VAL A 97 31.56 -29.84 18.13
C VAL A 97 30.43 -28.85 18.30
N THR A 98 30.77 -27.57 18.42
CA THR A 98 29.83 -26.47 18.57
C THR A 98 29.96 -25.51 17.39
N ILE A 99 28.86 -25.26 16.68
CA ILE A 99 28.82 -24.37 15.51
C ILE A 99 27.96 -23.17 15.87
N THR A 100 28.42 -21.96 15.57
CA THR A 100 27.68 -20.75 15.87
C THR A 100 27.72 -19.77 14.71
N GLY A 101 26.66 -18.99 14.57
CA GLY A 101 26.60 -17.94 13.55
C GLY A 101 25.53 -16.90 13.84
N HIS A 102 25.70 -15.72 13.22
CA HIS A 102 24.73 -14.64 13.28
C HIS A 102 24.16 -14.35 11.88
N SER A 103 22.86 -14.13 11.78
CA SER A 103 22.17 -13.77 10.55
C SER A 103 22.37 -14.80 9.43
N LEU A 104 22.91 -14.42 8.26
CA LEU A 104 23.34 -15.37 7.24
C LEU A 104 24.22 -16.48 7.83
N GLY A 105 25.20 -16.11 8.66
CA GLY A 105 26.11 -17.08 9.28
C GLY A 105 25.37 -18.09 10.16
N ALA A 106 24.23 -17.71 10.72
CA ALA A 106 23.36 -18.59 11.49
C ALA A 106 22.68 -19.64 10.59
N ALA A 107 22.16 -19.23 9.42
CA ALA A 107 21.59 -20.16 8.45
C ALA A 107 22.64 -21.14 7.90
N LEU A 108 23.87 -20.66 7.67
CA LEU A 108 24.99 -21.52 7.28
C LEU A 108 25.38 -22.47 8.41
N ALA A 109 25.43 -22.01 9.66
CA ALA A 109 25.74 -22.85 10.81
C ALA A 109 24.80 -24.06 10.91
N THR A 110 23.50 -23.83 10.71
CA THR A 110 22.48 -24.89 10.63
C THR A 110 22.79 -25.88 9.51
N LEU A 111 22.99 -25.41 8.28
CA LEU A 111 23.26 -26.29 7.14
C LEU A 111 24.57 -27.09 7.28
N ILE A 112 25.60 -26.48 7.86
CA ILE A 112 26.87 -27.16 8.13
C ILE A 112 26.70 -28.21 9.23
N GLY A 113 25.95 -27.92 10.29
CA GLY A 113 25.65 -28.89 11.34
C GLY A 113 24.92 -30.13 10.81
N VAL A 114 23.93 -29.91 9.93
CA VAL A 114 23.21 -30.99 9.25
C VAL A 114 24.15 -31.81 8.37
N ASP A 115 24.96 -31.17 7.54
CA ASP A 115 25.89 -31.87 6.66
C ASP A 115 26.94 -32.68 7.43
N LEU A 116 27.50 -32.11 8.52
CA LEU A 116 28.45 -32.82 9.37
C LEU A 116 27.81 -34.02 10.08
N HIS A 117 26.55 -33.90 10.50
CA HIS A 117 25.81 -35.03 11.09
C HIS A 117 25.69 -36.19 10.10
N PHE A 118 25.26 -35.92 8.87
CA PHE A 118 25.04 -36.99 7.88
C PHE A 118 26.32 -37.55 7.28
N THR A 119 27.39 -36.76 7.15
CA THR A 119 28.57 -37.17 6.37
C THR A 119 29.82 -37.48 7.18
N SER A 120 30.03 -36.82 8.33
CA SER A 120 31.30 -36.90 9.06
C SER A 120 31.15 -37.47 10.47
N PHE A 121 30.08 -37.14 11.18
CA PHE A 121 29.91 -37.43 12.60
C PHE A 121 28.48 -37.89 12.96
N PRO A 122 27.99 -39.01 12.40
CA PRO A 122 26.61 -39.49 12.60
C PRO A 122 26.28 -39.92 14.04
N ASN A 123 27.31 -40.23 14.84
CA ASN A 123 27.18 -40.69 16.23
C ASN A 123 27.63 -39.65 17.27
N GLU A 124 28.11 -38.47 16.83
CA GLU A 124 28.53 -37.41 17.74
C GLU A 124 27.39 -36.41 17.95
N LYS A 125 27.35 -35.81 19.14
CA LYS A 125 26.45 -34.70 19.42
C LYS A 125 27.05 -33.40 18.90
N ILE A 126 26.43 -32.85 17.86
CA ILE A 126 26.77 -31.53 17.31
C ILE A 126 25.80 -30.51 17.91
N SER A 127 26.32 -29.41 18.44
CA SER A 127 25.50 -28.30 18.94
C SER A 127 25.59 -27.10 17.99
N VAL A 128 24.44 -26.53 17.62
CA VAL A 128 24.36 -25.35 16.76
C VAL A 128 23.67 -24.22 17.53
N TYR A 129 24.34 -23.08 17.65
CA TYR A 129 23.77 -21.86 18.22
C TYR A 129 23.57 -20.82 17.11
N SER A 130 22.32 -20.57 16.77
CA SER A 130 21.95 -19.69 15.66
C SER A 130 21.36 -18.39 16.21
N PHE A 131 21.93 -17.24 15.84
CA PHE A 131 21.47 -15.92 16.31
C PHE A 131 20.85 -15.12 15.16
N GLY A 132 19.56 -14.79 15.28
CA GLY A 132 18.85 -14.01 14.25
C GLY A 132 18.74 -14.77 12.92
N GLU A 133 18.59 -16.08 13.00
CA GLU A 133 18.59 -16.99 11.83
C GLU A 133 17.37 -16.77 10.93
N PRO A 134 17.55 -16.48 9.62
CA PRO A 134 16.46 -16.47 8.65
C PRO A 134 15.89 -17.89 8.43
N ARG A 135 14.68 -18.01 7.87
CA ARG A 135 14.11 -19.33 7.54
C ARG A 135 14.95 -20.05 6.49
N VAL A 136 15.38 -21.27 6.79
CA VAL A 136 16.36 -22.02 5.99
C VAL A 136 15.71 -22.96 4.98
N GLY A 137 14.60 -23.60 5.33
CA GLY A 137 14.00 -24.65 4.51
C GLY A 137 12.49 -24.75 4.62
N ASP A 138 11.95 -25.80 4.02
CA ASP A 138 10.53 -26.12 3.98
C ASP A 138 10.06 -26.89 5.23
N MET A 139 8.77 -27.21 5.29
CA MET A 139 8.19 -27.99 6.39
C MET A 139 8.88 -29.36 6.57
N THR A 140 9.25 -30.01 5.46
CA THR A 140 9.93 -31.32 5.48
C THR A 140 11.28 -31.20 6.17
N PHE A 141 12.07 -30.19 5.79
CA PHE A 141 13.34 -29.86 6.42
C PHE A 141 13.18 -29.56 7.91
N ALA A 142 12.20 -28.73 8.26
CA ALA A 142 11.97 -28.32 9.64
C ALA A 142 11.59 -29.50 10.57
N LYS A 143 10.72 -30.39 10.10
CA LYS A 143 10.32 -31.60 10.85
C LYS A 143 11.50 -32.56 11.02
N ASN A 144 12.20 -32.87 9.92
CA ASN A 144 13.34 -33.78 9.97
C ASN A 144 14.45 -33.28 10.89
N LEU A 145 14.71 -31.96 10.93
CA LEU A 145 15.67 -31.38 11.89
C LEU A 145 15.20 -31.45 13.34
N THR A 146 13.89 -31.27 13.56
CA THR A 146 13.29 -31.36 14.90
C THR A 146 13.37 -32.80 15.42
N ASP A 147 13.11 -33.79 14.57
CA ASP A 147 13.24 -35.22 14.88
C ASP A 147 14.70 -35.63 15.15
N LEU A 148 15.67 -34.94 14.54
CA LEU A 148 17.11 -35.14 14.78
C LEU A 148 17.64 -34.43 16.04
N SER A 149 16.79 -33.71 16.79
CA SER A 149 17.20 -32.88 17.92
C SER A 149 18.01 -33.61 19.01
N GLU A 150 17.81 -34.92 19.21
CA GLU A 150 18.59 -35.71 20.18
C GLU A 150 20.08 -35.85 19.80
N LYS A 151 20.41 -35.75 18.51
CA LYS A 151 21.77 -35.87 17.96
C LYS A 151 22.33 -34.54 17.47
N LEU A 152 21.46 -33.65 16.97
CA LEU A 152 21.80 -32.32 16.48
C LEU A 152 21.04 -31.27 17.31
N ASN A 153 21.69 -30.78 18.37
CA ASN A 153 21.10 -29.77 19.26
C ASN A 153 21.14 -28.39 18.60
N ILE A 154 20.03 -27.94 18.03
CA ILE A 154 19.94 -26.60 17.43
C ILE A 154 19.20 -25.66 18.39
N TYR A 155 19.94 -24.68 18.91
CA TYR A 155 19.40 -23.60 19.74
C TYR A 155 19.24 -22.36 18.87
N ARG A 156 17.98 -22.04 18.54
CA ARG A 156 17.64 -20.88 17.72
C ARG A 156 17.29 -19.68 18.58
N ILE A 157 18.15 -18.67 18.60
CA ILE A 157 17.98 -17.44 19.39
C ILE A 157 17.53 -16.31 18.46
N THR A 158 16.41 -15.67 18.82
CA THR A 158 15.81 -14.57 18.05
C THR A 158 15.37 -13.45 18.98
N HIS A 159 15.16 -12.25 18.44
CA HIS A 159 14.79 -11.08 19.22
C HIS A 159 13.48 -10.46 18.71
N GLU A 160 12.62 -9.98 19.62
CA GLU A 160 11.25 -9.50 19.33
C GLU A 160 11.15 -8.49 18.18
N SER A 161 12.14 -7.60 18.06
CA SER A 161 12.15 -6.54 17.04
C SER A 161 13.13 -6.81 15.89
N ASP A 162 13.62 -8.04 15.74
CA ASP A 162 14.51 -8.44 14.65
C ASP A 162 13.72 -8.86 13.40
N PRO A 163 13.85 -8.16 12.26
CA PRO A 163 13.13 -8.51 11.03
C PRO A 163 13.71 -9.71 10.27
N VAL A 164 14.96 -10.12 10.53
CA VAL A 164 15.67 -11.12 9.71
C VAL A 164 15.13 -12.54 9.88
N PRO A 165 14.78 -13.02 11.08
CA PRO A 165 14.13 -14.32 11.25
C PRO A 165 12.87 -14.47 10.41
N HIS A 166 12.14 -13.38 10.17
CA HIS A 166 10.91 -13.41 9.37
C HIS A 166 11.14 -13.48 7.85
N LEU A 167 12.39 -13.66 7.39
CA LEU A 167 12.74 -13.80 5.98
C LEU A 167 13.40 -15.17 5.71
N PRO A 168 13.14 -15.80 4.56
CA PRO A 168 12.09 -15.48 3.59
C PRO A 168 10.68 -15.65 4.19
N PRO A 169 9.65 -14.96 3.65
CA PRO A 169 8.27 -15.05 4.15
C PRO A 169 7.68 -16.46 4.07
N VAL A 170 6.84 -16.84 5.04
CA VAL A 170 6.14 -18.14 5.09
C VAL A 170 5.34 -18.44 3.82
N ARG A 171 4.74 -17.43 3.17
CA ARG A 171 4.00 -17.60 1.90
C ARG A 171 4.83 -18.21 0.75
N LEU A 172 6.16 -18.21 0.84
CA LEU A 172 7.05 -18.85 -0.13
C LEU A 172 7.35 -20.32 0.24
N GLY A 173 6.73 -20.86 1.30
CA GLY A 173 6.86 -22.22 1.79
C GLY A 173 7.99 -22.46 2.79
N PHE A 174 8.69 -21.39 3.23
CA PHE A 174 9.79 -21.49 4.20
C PHE A 174 9.26 -21.48 5.63
N ILE A 175 9.77 -22.37 6.47
CA ILE A 175 9.35 -22.55 7.86
C ILE A 175 10.59 -22.65 8.77
N HIS A 176 10.47 -22.19 10.01
CA HIS A 176 11.53 -22.35 10.99
C HIS A 176 11.59 -23.80 11.49
N HIS A 177 12.79 -24.32 11.72
CA HIS A 177 13.02 -25.56 12.46
C HIS A 177 13.14 -25.28 13.96
N ASN A 178 12.94 -26.33 14.77
CA ASN A 178 13.20 -26.41 16.21
C ASN A 178 12.54 -25.32 17.07
N ASP A 179 12.64 -25.50 18.39
CA ASP A 179 12.13 -24.54 19.36
C ASP A 179 12.92 -23.22 19.32
N GLN A 180 12.20 -22.12 19.53
CA GLN A 180 12.75 -20.77 19.53
C GLN A 180 13.08 -20.31 20.95
N HIS A 181 14.28 -19.83 21.17
CA HIS A 181 14.62 -19.00 22.32
C HIS A 181 14.38 -17.53 21.95
N PHE A 182 13.24 -17.00 22.36
CA PHE A 182 12.77 -15.67 22.02
C PHE A 182 13.14 -14.65 23.09
N VAL A 183 13.97 -13.67 22.72
CA VAL A 183 14.44 -12.59 23.59
C VAL A 183 13.55 -11.35 23.42
N THR A 184 12.99 -10.86 24.52
CA THR A 184 12.15 -9.64 24.54
C THR A 184 12.95 -8.34 24.56
N LYS A 185 12.30 -7.23 24.19
CA LYS A 185 12.90 -5.89 24.05
C LYS A 185 13.70 -5.37 25.26
N SER A 186 13.42 -5.82 26.49
CA SER A 186 14.18 -5.41 27.68
C SER A 186 15.41 -6.27 27.97
N ASN A 187 15.67 -7.32 27.18
CA ASN A 187 16.70 -8.36 27.42
C ASN A 187 16.55 -9.10 28.76
N ASP A 188 15.46 -8.91 29.50
CA ASP A 188 15.30 -9.48 30.86
C ASP A 188 14.63 -10.86 30.88
N ARG A 189 14.02 -11.29 29.77
CA ARG A 189 13.27 -12.57 29.69
C ARG A 189 13.51 -13.29 28.36
N ILE A 190 13.81 -14.58 28.45
CA ILE A 190 13.91 -15.53 27.33
C ILE A 190 12.70 -16.46 27.42
N PHE A 191 11.89 -16.50 26.36
CA PHE A 191 10.77 -17.43 26.24
C PHE A 191 11.18 -18.60 25.34
N LEU A 192 10.81 -19.82 25.72
CA LEU A 192 10.93 -20.98 24.85
C LEU A 192 9.60 -21.14 24.08
N CYS A 193 9.64 -20.97 22.76
CA CYS A 193 8.49 -21.17 21.90
C CYS A 193 8.59 -22.53 21.21
N PRO A 194 7.65 -23.45 21.46
CA PRO A 194 7.66 -24.78 20.83
C PRO A 194 7.46 -24.70 19.31
N PHE A 195 8.10 -25.62 18.57
CA PHE A 195 7.96 -25.77 17.12
C PHE A 195 6.50 -25.92 16.63
N ASP A 196 5.65 -26.62 17.40
CA ASP A 196 4.28 -26.99 16.97
C ASP A 196 3.23 -25.87 17.03
N LEU A 197 3.58 -24.70 17.58
CA LEU A 197 2.69 -23.53 17.56
C LEU A 197 3.45 -22.28 17.11
N GLU A 198 3.17 -21.82 15.89
CA GLU A 198 3.29 -20.41 15.51
C GLU A 198 2.22 -19.61 16.32
N ASN A 199 2.42 -19.50 17.64
CA ASN A 199 1.55 -18.77 18.54
C ASN A 199 1.71 -17.25 18.35
N ASP A 200 0.61 -16.51 18.52
CA ASP A 200 0.52 -15.03 18.48
C ASP A 200 1.53 -14.28 19.39
N ILE A 201 2.18 -14.99 20.33
CA ILE A 201 3.21 -14.43 21.24
C ILE A 201 4.60 -14.45 20.60
N CYS A 202 4.92 -15.47 19.81
CA CYS A 202 6.25 -15.71 19.25
C CYS A 202 6.37 -15.38 17.76
N ASP A 203 5.23 -15.21 17.07
CA ASP A 203 5.16 -14.64 15.72
C ASP A 203 4.32 -13.36 15.74
N VAL A 204 4.92 -12.31 16.29
CA VAL A 204 4.22 -11.05 16.41
C VAL A 204 4.19 -10.38 15.03
N LYS A 205 2.99 -10.29 14.45
CA LYS A 205 2.61 -9.35 13.37
C LYS A 205 2.77 -7.87 13.79
N ARG A 206 3.90 -7.49 14.40
CA ARG A 206 4.22 -6.12 14.79
C ARG A 206 5.13 -5.51 13.75
N ARG A 207 4.83 -4.24 13.44
CA ARG A 207 5.52 -3.39 12.46
C ARG A 207 7.03 -3.60 12.52
N ILE A 208 7.64 -3.79 11.35
CA ILE A 208 9.09 -3.74 11.15
C ILE A 208 9.56 -2.34 11.57
N VAL A 209 10.16 -2.20 12.76
CA VAL A 209 10.52 -0.87 13.30
C VAL A 209 12.00 -0.54 13.05
N SER A 210 12.92 -1.52 13.05
CA SER A 210 14.36 -1.28 12.92
C SER A 210 15.21 -2.55 12.74
N ILE A 211 16.38 -2.44 12.09
CA ILE A 211 17.41 -3.50 12.04
C ILE A 211 18.37 -3.47 13.24
N ILE A 212 18.31 -2.43 14.08
CA ILE A 212 19.18 -2.27 15.26
C ILE A 212 19.10 -3.48 16.22
N PRO A 213 17.92 -4.07 16.49
CA PRO A 213 17.81 -5.24 17.36
C PRO A 213 18.48 -6.49 16.77
N HIS A 214 18.46 -6.63 15.44
CA HIS A 214 19.17 -7.71 14.74
C HIS A 214 20.69 -7.65 14.96
N LEU A 215 21.28 -6.46 14.96
CA LEU A 215 22.72 -6.27 15.18
C LEU A 215 23.13 -6.46 16.65
N ASN A 216 22.16 -6.41 17.58
CA ASN A 216 22.40 -6.34 19.03
C ASN A 216 21.69 -7.45 19.82
N ILE A 217 21.47 -8.63 19.24
CA ILE A 217 20.81 -9.79 19.87
C ILE A 217 21.49 -10.19 21.20
N LEU A 218 22.82 -10.02 21.31
CA LEU A 218 23.60 -10.33 22.51
C LEU A 218 23.85 -9.12 23.44
N GLY A 219 23.12 -8.01 23.23
CA GLY A 219 23.04 -6.88 24.16
C GLY A 219 24.34 -6.10 24.43
N LYS A 220 25.40 -6.27 23.63
CA LYS A 220 26.74 -5.77 24.00
C LYS A 220 27.45 -5.03 22.87
N ASN A 221 26.91 -3.86 22.53
CA ASN A 221 27.70 -2.71 22.10
C ASN A 221 27.16 -1.48 22.84
N GLN A 222 27.78 -1.13 23.97
CA GLN A 222 27.65 0.23 24.48
C GLN A 222 28.30 1.14 23.43
N TYR A 223 27.45 1.85 22.67
CA TYR A 223 27.91 3.02 21.90
C TYR A 223 28.64 3.95 22.86
N ARG A 224 29.69 4.66 22.38
CA ARG A 224 30.36 5.68 23.19
C ARG A 224 29.29 6.63 23.76
N PRO A 225 29.35 7.00 25.06
CA PRO A 225 28.39 7.91 25.68
C PRO A 225 28.14 9.17 24.82
N ASP A 226 29.19 9.69 24.20
CA ASP A 226 29.20 10.83 23.29
C ASP A 226 28.20 10.69 22.12
N VAL A 227 28.09 9.49 21.54
CA VAL A 227 27.19 9.22 20.40
C VAL A 227 25.73 9.15 20.86
N LEU A 228 25.48 8.56 22.03
CA LEU A 228 24.14 8.49 22.61
C LEU A 228 23.64 9.88 23.05
N VAL A 229 24.54 10.73 23.53
CA VAL A 229 24.23 12.13 23.87
C VAL A 229 23.96 12.93 22.60
N ALA A 230 24.79 12.82 21.57
CA ALA A 230 24.57 13.51 20.30
C ALA A 230 23.25 13.10 19.62
N GLN A 231 22.91 11.81 19.69
CA GLN A 231 21.64 11.31 19.14
C GLN A 231 20.44 11.82 19.95
N ARG A 232 20.50 11.79 21.29
CA ARG A 232 19.45 12.38 22.14
C ARG A 232 19.29 13.87 21.89
N GLN A 233 20.39 14.62 21.78
CA GLN A 233 20.34 16.04 21.45
C GLN A 233 19.69 16.30 20.10
N LYS A 234 19.97 15.46 19.09
CA LYS A 234 19.32 15.56 17.77
C LYS A 234 17.82 15.27 17.85
N GLU A 235 17.43 14.19 18.51
CA GLU A 235 16.02 13.82 18.71
C GLU A 235 15.27 14.90 19.52
N GLU A 236 15.91 15.48 20.53
CA GLU A 236 15.34 16.54 21.35
C GLU A 236 15.22 17.87 20.60
N MET A 237 16.19 18.21 19.74
CA MET A 237 16.09 19.35 18.80
C MET A 237 14.94 19.16 17.80
N GLU A 238 14.78 17.97 17.22
CA GLU A 238 13.68 17.66 16.29
C GLU A 238 12.32 17.74 16.99
N ARG A 239 12.23 17.18 18.21
CA ARG A 239 11.04 17.28 19.05
C ARG A 239 10.71 18.73 19.40
N GLN A 240 11.71 19.52 19.77
CA GLN A 240 11.51 20.93 20.11
C GLN A 240 11.01 21.72 18.90
N ARG A 241 11.58 21.50 17.70
CA ARG A 241 11.08 22.11 16.46
C ARG A 241 9.62 21.77 16.19
N MET A 242 9.23 20.51 16.39
CA MET A 242 7.83 20.09 16.22
C MET A 242 6.90 20.73 17.25
N ILE A 243 7.35 20.91 18.49
CA ILE A 243 6.59 21.62 19.53
C ILE A 243 6.44 23.09 19.16
N ASP A 244 7.51 23.74 18.73
CA ASP A 244 7.51 25.17 18.36
C ASP A 244 6.59 25.43 17.16
N THR A 245 6.62 24.58 16.13
CA THR A 245 5.69 24.70 14.99
C THR A 245 4.25 24.46 15.40
N THR A 246 4.00 23.45 16.24
CA THR A 246 2.64 23.17 16.75
C THR A 246 2.11 24.34 17.58
N ASN A 247 2.94 24.92 18.44
CA ASN A 247 2.59 26.09 19.25
C ASN A 247 2.30 27.31 18.37
N TYR A 248 3.12 27.55 17.33
CA TYR A 248 2.90 28.63 16.38
C TYR A 248 1.53 28.51 15.69
N TYR A 249 1.19 27.33 15.18
CA TYR A 249 -0.12 27.11 14.54
C TYR A 249 -1.28 27.22 15.54
N ALA A 250 -1.09 26.73 16.77
CA ALA A 250 -2.10 26.85 17.82
C ALA A 250 -2.35 28.33 18.21
N GLU A 251 -1.31 29.16 18.31
CA GLU A 251 -1.47 30.59 18.56
C GLU A 251 -2.13 31.32 17.38
N SER A 252 -1.73 30.99 16.15
CA SER A 252 -2.33 31.55 14.93
C SER A 252 -3.84 31.23 14.85
N ALA A 253 -4.23 30.00 15.16
CA ALA A 253 -5.63 29.58 15.21
C ALA A 253 -6.43 30.38 16.25
N ARG A 254 -5.90 30.56 17.47
CA ARG A 254 -6.55 31.36 18.51
C ARG A 254 -6.72 32.82 18.09
N ARG A 255 -5.72 33.42 17.40
CA ARG A 255 -5.83 34.79 16.87
C ARG A 255 -6.93 34.89 15.80
N SER A 256 -6.99 33.95 14.86
CA SER A 256 -8.03 33.92 13.83
C SER A 256 -9.43 33.78 14.43
N GLU A 257 -9.59 32.93 15.45
CA GLU A 257 -10.86 32.75 16.15
C GLU A 257 -11.26 34.01 16.93
N PHE A 258 -10.29 34.66 17.60
CA PHE A 258 -10.50 35.94 18.26
C PHE A 258 -10.97 37.03 17.27
N GLU A 259 -10.32 37.17 16.11
CA GLU A 259 -10.71 38.14 15.06
C GLU A 259 -12.14 37.88 14.56
N LYS A 260 -12.51 36.63 14.31
CA LYS A 260 -13.88 36.27 13.90
C LYS A 260 -14.91 36.63 14.97
N SER A 261 -14.62 36.25 16.23
CA SER A 261 -15.52 36.51 17.36
C SER A 261 -15.71 38.01 17.61
N THR A 262 -14.65 38.80 17.49
CA THR A 262 -14.70 40.26 17.71
C THR A 262 -15.42 40.98 16.59
N THR A 263 -15.20 40.57 15.33
CA THR A 263 -15.92 41.15 14.18
C THR A 263 -17.43 40.91 14.31
N LEU A 264 -17.83 39.69 14.68
CA LEU A 264 -19.24 39.36 14.94
C LEU A 264 -19.82 40.14 16.13
N ALA A 265 -19.03 40.37 17.18
CA ALA A 265 -19.48 41.17 18.33
C ALA A 265 -19.69 42.64 17.94
N ILE A 266 -18.82 43.21 17.09
CA ILE A 266 -18.96 44.57 16.56
C ILE A 266 -20.24 44.69 15.71
N GLU A 267 -20.49 43.74 14.81
CA GLU A 267 -21.72 43.72 14.01
C GLU A 267 -22.98 43.64 14.88
N ARG A 268 -23.00 42.74 15.88
CA ARG A 268 -24.10 42.63 16.84
C ARG A 268 -24.32 43.93 17.61
N ASN A 269 -23.24 44.59 18.03
CA ASN A 269 -23.34 45.86 18.74
C ASN A 269 -23.89 46.98 17.83
N ASN A 270 -23.51 47.02 16.56
CA ASN A 270 -24.05 47.96 15.57
C ASN A 270 -25.55 47.72 15.33
N ILE A 271 -25.97 46.46 15.16
CA ILE A 271 -27.37 46.08 15.02
C ILE A 271 -28.15 46.47 16.29
N ARG A 272 -27.61 46.17 17.47
CA ARG A 272 -28.24 46.51 18.76
C ARG A 272 -28.38 48.02 18.94
N LYS A 273 -27.37 48.79 18.57
CA LYS A 273 -27.43 50.27 18.58
C LYS A 273 -28.55 50.76 17.66
N ARG A 274 -28.60 50.28 16.42
CA ARG A 274 -29.64 50.65 15.45
C ARG A 274 -31.04 50.28 15.91
N TYR A 275 -31.19 49.09 16.50
CA TYR A 275 -32.46 48.65 17.10
C TYR A 275 -32.90 49.58 18.24
N ASN A 276 -31.99 49.96 19.14
CA ASN A 276 -32.30 50.86 20.24
C ASN A 276 -32.71 52.27 19.76
N GLU A 277 -32.05 52.79 18.71
CA GLU A 277 -32.43 54.06 18.07
C GLU A 277 -33.87 54.00 17.53
N LEU A 278 -34.19 52.95 16.77
CA LEU A 278 -35.54 52.76 16.21
C LEU A 278 -36.60 52.56 17.30
N LYS A 279 -36.24 51.84 18.38
CA LYS A 279 -37.11 51.66 19.54
C LYS A 279 -37.42 52.99 20.23
N GLN A 280 -36.40 53.82 20.48
CA GLN A 280 -36.59 55.15 21.06
C GLN A 280 -37.45 56.06 20.17
N GLU A 281 -37.26 56.00 18.85
CA GLU A 281 -38.08 56.75 17.89
C GLU A 281 -39.57 56.32 17.96
N ALA A 282 -39.83 55.01 18.07
CA ALA A 282 -41.18 54.48 18.23
C ALA A 282 -41.80 54.87 19.58
N GLU A 283 -41.02 54.84 20.66
CA GLU A 283 -41.46 55.27 22.00
C GLU A 283 -41.79 56.77 22.03
N SER A 284 -40.97 57.62 21.40
CA SER A 284 -41.25 59.06 21.26
C SER A 284 -42.56 59.31 20.50
N LYS A 285 -42.77 58.61 19.38
CA LYS A 285 -44.01 58.69 18.60
C LYS A 285 -45.24 58.22 19.39
N LEU A 286 -45.07 57.21 20.25
CA LEU A 286 -46.13 56.72 21.12
C LEU A 286 -46.47 57.74 22.21
N GLU A 287 -45.46 58.39 22.81
CA GLU A 287 -45.66 59.39 23.87
C GLU A 287 -46.32 60.65 23.31
N GLU A 288 -45.97 61.08 22.10
CA GLU A 288 -46.70 62.17 21.40
C GLU A 288 -48.18 61.85 21.21
N ARG A 289 -48.53 60.59 20.89
CA ARG A 289 -49.94 60.17 20.77
C ARG A 289 -50.64 60.17 22.12
N ARG A 290 -49.97 59.72 23.19
CA ARG A 290 -50.50 59.75 24.55
C ARG A 290 -50.77 61.17 25.02
N GLU A 291 -49.88 62.12 24.70
CA GLU A 291 -50.07 63.52 25.05
C GLU A 291 -51.30 64.13 24.36
N LYS A 292 -51.47 63.86 23.06
CA LYS A 292 -52.67 64.28 22.32
C LYS A 292 -53.96 63.70 22.91
N LEU A 293 -53.92 62.43 23.32
CA LEU A 293 -55.06 61.79 23.98
C LEU A 293 -55.35 62.41 25.35
N ARG A 294 -54.33 62.68 26.16
CA ARG A 294 -54.48 63.36 27.46
C ARG A 294 -55.18 64.71 27.30
N GLU A 295 -54.81 65.48 26.29
CA GLU A 295 -55.42 66.78 26.02
C GLU A 295 -56.87 66.66 25.58
N LEU A 296 -57.20 65.71 24.68
CA LEU A 296 -58.59 65.44 24.29
C LEU A 296 -59.47 65.05 25.49
N ILE A 297 -58.97 64.14 26.34
CA ILE A 297 -59.68 63.72 27.55
C ILE A 297 -59.90 64.91 28.49
N ARG A 298 -58.91 65.79 28.63
CA ARG A 298 -59.02 67.00 29.46
C ARG A 298 -60.10 67.95 28.94
N GLN A 299 -60.16 68.15 27.62
CA GLN A 299 -61.17 68.98 26.96
C GLN A 299 -62.57 68.39 27.14
N ASP A 300 -62.71 67.08 27.00
CA ASP A 300 -63.99 66.41 27.25
C ASP A 300 -64.40 66.56 28.72
N MET A 301 -63.51 66.29 29.67
CA MET A 301 -63.83 66.47 31.11
C MET A 301 -64.26 67.90 31.45
N ALA A 302 -63.63 68.91 30.86
CA ALA A 302 -64.02 70.30 31.04
C ALA A 302 -65.41 70.61 30.44
N ARG A 303 -65.75 70.04 29.28
CA ARG A 303 -67.11 70.14 28.72
C ARG A 303 -68.13 69.51 29.66
N TRP A 304 -67.87 68.29 30.13
CA TRP A 304 -68.78 67.60 31.05
C TRP A 304 -68.98 68.36 32.37
N GLN A 305 -67.92 68.93 32.95
CA GLN A 305 -68.04 69.78 34.15
C GLN A 305 -68.90 71.02 33.89
N HIS A 306 -68.69 71.71 32.77
CA HIS A 306 -69.48 72.88 32.41
C HIS A 306 -70.96 72.54 32.11
N GLU A 307 -71.24 71.36 31.54
CA GLU A 307 -72.62 70.86 31.38
C GLU A 307 -73.30 70.55 32.71
N LEU A 308 -72.56 69.96 33.66
CA LEU A 308 -73.06 69.66 35.01
C LEU A 308 -73.36 70.94 35.80
N GLU A 309 -72.46 71.93 35.77
CA GLU A 309 -72.66 73.23 36.44
C GLU A 309 -73.88 74.01 35.89
N LYS A 310 -74.19 73.87 34.60
CA LYS A 310 -75.39 74.45 33.99
C LYS A 310 -76.71 73.77 34.42
N GLN A 311 -76.65 72.53 34.91
CA GLN A 311 -77.83 71.77 35.31
C GLN A 311 -78.23 71.95 36.78
N GLU A 312 -77.46 72.70 37.58
CA GLU A 312 -77.77 72.89 39.01
C GLU A 312 -78.93 73.88 39.23
N MET A 313 -80.13 73.33 39.41
CA MET A 313 -81.34 74.09 39.78
C MET A 313 -81.30 74.59 41.23
N THR A 314 -81.83 75.80 41.44
CA THR A 314 -81.87 76.47 42.75
C THR A 314 -82.84 75.77 43.74
N PRO A 315 -82.61 75.88 45.07
CA PRO A 315 -83.42 75.20 46.09
C PRO A 315 -84.92 75.55 46.09
N GLU A 316 -85.28 76.72 45.57
CA GLU A 316 -86.67 77.18 45.46
C GLU A 316 -87.37 76.54 44.25
N GLN A 317 -86.69 76.44 43.11
CA GLN A 317 -87.14 75.63 41.97
C GLN A 317 -87.27 74.15 42.36
N LYS A 318 -86.39 73.63 43.21
CA LYS A 318 -86.47 72.26 43.74
C LYS A 318 -87.71 72.04 44.63
N ARG A 319 -88.19 73.04 45.39
CA ARG A 319 -89.39 72.94 46.23
C ARG A 319 -90.69 72.98 45.43
N GLU A 320 -90.71 73.74 44.35
CA GLU A 320 -91.85 73.85 43.43
C GLU A 320 -91.92 72.63 42.51
N GLU A 321 -90.78 72.19 41.99
CA GLU A 321 -90.64 70.88 41.35
C GLU A 321 -91.00 69.75 42.31
N MET A 322 -90.70 69.81 43.60
CA MET A 322 -91.07 68.72 44.52
C MET A 322 -92.59 68.62 44.68
N ARG A 323 -93.32 69.74 44.69
CA ARG A 323 -94.79 69.76 44.74
C ARG A 323 -95.43 69.30 43.42
N GLU A 324 -94.90 69.75 42.29
CA GLU A 324 -95.28 69.23 40.97
C GLU A 324 -94.91 67.75 40.83
N ARG A 325 -93.72 67.33 41.26
CA ARG A 325 -93.28 65.93 41.25
C ARG A 325 -94.18 65.06 42.10
N VAL A 326 -94.69 65.51 43.25
CA VAL A 326 -95.63 64.72 44.05
C VAL A 326 -96.99 64.60 43.35
N ARG A 327 -97.51 65.67 42.74
CA ARG A 327 -98.75 65.63 41.95
C ARG A 327 -98.59 64.74 40.71
N LEU A 328 -97.55 64.99 39.91
CA LEU A 328 -97.18 64.20 38.74
C LEU A 328 -96.76 62.78 39.08
N ALA A 329 -96.22 62.49 40.27
CA ALA A 329 -95.92 61.13 40.69
C ALA A 329 -97.20 60.40 41.10
N LYS A 330 -98.19 61.09 41.68
CA LYS A 330 -99.51 60.50 41.95
C LYS A 330 -100.27 60.25 40.65
N GLU A 331 -100.30 61.22 39.74
CA GLU A 331 -100.87 61.07 38.40
C GLU A 331 -100.12 60.02 37.57
N ARG A 332 -98.78 59.97 37.62
CA ARG A 332 -97.99 58.90 36.99
C ARG A 332 -98.25 57.55 37.63
N ARG A 333 -98.30 57.43 38.95
CA ARG A 333 -98.58 56.14 39.60
C ARG A 333 -99.97 55.62 39.24
N GLU A 334 -100.97 56.50 39.17
CA GLU A 334 -102.32 56.11 38.78
C GLU A 334 -102.41 55.79 37.27
N SER A 335 -101.73 56.57 36.43
CA SER A 335 -101.56 56.32 34.99
C SER A 335 -100.80 55.02 34.71
N GLU A 336 -99.69 54.76 35.40
CA GLU A 336 -98.90 53.54 35.31
C GLU A 336 -99.71 52.36 35.82
N ARG A 337 -100.44 52.50 36.94
CA ARG A 337 -101.35 51.47 37.43
C ARG A 337 -102.43 51.16 36.39
N GLN A 338 -103.04 52.16 35.77
CA GLN A 338 -104.04 51.98 34.71
C GLN A 338 -103.43 51.30 33.48
N LYS A 339 -102.26 51.73 33.02
CA LYS A 339 -101.52 51.10 31.91
C LYS A 339 -101.14 49.65 32.22
N ILE A 340 -100.70 49.37 33.44
CA ILE A 340 -100.40 48.00 33.88
C ILE A 340 -101.68 47.17 33.90
N VAL A 341 -102.79 47.72 34.38
CA VAL A 341 -104.09 47.02 34.36
C VAL A 341 -104.54 46.76 32.93
N GLU A 342 -104.47 47.74 32.04
CA GLU A 342 -104.77 47.60 30.62
C GLU A 342 -103.86 46.58 29.94
N GLU A 343 -102.55 46.62 30.20
CA GLU A 343 -101.58 45.66 29.67
C GLU A 343 -101.87 44.25 30.20
N LYS A 344 -102.21 44.09 31.48
CA LYS A 344 -102.55 42.80 32.08
C LYS A 344 -103.88 42.27 31.57
N LEU A 345 -104.88 43.12 31.34
CA LEU A 345 -106.13 42.76 30.67
C LEU A 345 -105.90 42.36 29.21
N ALA A 346 -105.06 43.11 28.48
CA ALA A 346 -104.66 42.78 27.12
C ALA A 346 -103.84 41.48 27.07
N GLN A 347 -102.95 41.25 28.04
CA GLN A 347 -102.18 40.01 28.19
C GLN A 347 -103.12 38.82 28.49
N ARG A 348 -104.10 39.00 29.38
CA ARG A 348 -105.14 37.98 29.65
C ARG A 348 -105.97 37.69 28.42
N TRP A 349 -106.38 38.70 27.65
CA TRP A 349 -107.10 38.54 26.39
C TRP A 349 -106.25 37.82 25.34
N ARG A 350 -104.99 38.21 25.14
CA ARG A 350 -104.05 37.54 24.21
C ARG A 350 -103.81 36.08 24.57
N ASN A 351 -103.66 35.78 25.86
CA ASN A 351 -103.41 34.42 26.35
C ASN A 351 -104.67 33.53 26.32
N ALA A 352 -105.87 34.11 26.51
CA ALA A 352 -107.12 33.37 26.46
C ALA A 352 -107.64 33.18 25.04
N ASN A 353 -107.33 34.09 24.10
CA ASN A 353 -107.81 34.04 22.73
C ASN A 353 -107.12 32.93 21.92
N GLN A 354 -107.90 31.93 21.50
CA GLN A 354 -107.42 30.79 20.73
C GLN A 354 -107.03 31.14 19.29
N GLU A 355 -107.76 32.06 18.65
CA GLU A 355 -107.48 32.48 17.26
C GLU A 355 -106.16 33.23 17.16
N LEU A 356 -105.85 34.08 18.16
CA LEU A 356 -104.58 34.81 18.22
C LEU A 356 -103.39 33.85 18.38
N ARG A 357 -103.54 32.76 19.16
CA ARG A 357 -102.50 31.72 19.29
C ARG A 357 -102.25 31.00 17.97
N GLN A 358 -103.31 30.68 17.23
CA GLN A 358 -103.18 30.06 15.91
C GLN A 358 -102.49 31.01 14.91
N LEU A 359 -102.85 32.29 14.92
CA LEU A 359 -102.22 33.29 14.07
C LEU A 359 -100.74 33.47 14.43
N ASN A 360 -100.41 33.57 15.72
CA ASN A 360 -99.03 33.70 16.19
C ASN A 360 -98.18 32.47 15.82
N SER A 361 -98.75 31.26 15.93
CA SER A 361 -98.10 30.03 15.50
C SER A 361 -97.79 30.04 13.99
N LYS A 362 -98.72 30.52 13.16
CA LYS A 362 -98.49 30.69 11.71
C LYS A 362 -97.45 31.77 11.40
N THR A 363 -97.38 32.83 12.20
CA THR A 363 -96.35 33.87 12.07
C THR A 363 -94.97 33.31 12.41
N ILE A 364 -94.85 32.59 13.52
CA ILE A 364 -93.61 31.90 13.93
C ILE A 364 -93.17 30.90 12.85
N GLU A 365 -94.11 30.12 12.29
CA GLU A 365 -93.82 29.19 11.20
C GLU A 365 -93.22 29.90 9.97
N LYS A 366 -93.76 31.07 9.61
CA LYS A 366 -93.19 31.90 8.53
C LYS A 366 -91.80 32.42 8.88
N GLU A 367 -91.59 32.91 10.10
CA GLU A 367 -90.27 33.39 10.55
C GLU A 367 -89.23 32.28 10.50
N VAL A 368 -89.57 31.07 10.99
CA VAL A 368 -88.71 29.88 10.90
C VAL A 368 -88.45 29.49 9.44
N PHE A 369 -89.47 29.55 8.58
CA PHE A 369 -89.30 29.28 7.15
C PHE A 369 -88.32 30.25 6.49
N TYR A 370 -88.46 31.56 6.74
CA TYR A 370 -87.56 32.56 6.19
C TYR A 370 -86.15 32.44 6.77
N GLY A 371 -86.00 32.22 8.08
CA GLY A 371 -84.71 31.99 8.71
C GLY A 371 -84.00 30.74 8.17
N ARG A 372 -84.75 29.65 7.93
CA ARG A 372 -84.19 28.42 7.33
C ARG A 372 -83.81 28.62 5.87
N LYS A 373 -84.56 29.43 5.12
CA LYS A 373 -84.21 29.80 3.74
C LYS A 373 -82.88 30.55 3.69
N GLU A 374 -82.71 31.54 4.58
CA GLU A 374 -81.47 32.30 4.71
C GLU A 374 -80.28 31.41 5.10
N GLN A 375 -80.48 30.51 6.08
CA GLN A 375 -79.46 29.55 6.50
C GLN A 375 -79.00 28.62 5.35
N VAL A 376 -79.93 28.17 4.49
CA VAL A 376 -79.60 27.37 3.31
C VAL A 376 -78.82 28.18 2.26
N GLU A 377 -79.18 29.45 2.05
CA GLU A 377 -78.44 30.34 1.16
C GLU A 377 -77.02 30.62 1.67
N GLU A 378 -76.85 30.80 2.98
CA GLU A 378 -75.55 30.98 3.62
C GLU A 378 -74.69 29.71 3.53
N LYS A 379 -75.29 28.53 3.78
CA LYS A 379 -74.61 27.24 3.60
C LYS A 379 -74.09 27.06 2.17
N LYS A 380 -74.87 27.42 1.15
CA LYS A 380 -74.42 27.40 -0.26
C LYS A 380 -73.23 28.32 -0.51
N LYS A 381 -73.19 29.51 0.11
CA LYS A 381 -72.04 30.43 0.00
C LYS A 381 -70.78 29.82 0.65
N VAL A 382 -70.94 29.19 1.81
CA VAL A 382 -69.85 28.49 2.50
C VAL A 382 -69.33 27.31 1.67
N GLU A 383 -70.20 26.48 1.11
CA GLU A 383 -69.82 25.38 0.22
C GLU A 383 -69.06 25.87 -1.02
N LEU A 384 -69.50 26.99 -1.61
CA LEU A 384 -68.81 27.61 -2.75
C LEU A 384 -67.41 28.13 -2.36
N LEU A 385 -67.27 28.70 -1.17
CA LEU A 385 -65.97 29.15 -0.65
C LEU A 385 -65.04 27.97 -0.39
N MET A 386 -65.53 26.92 0.26
CA MET A 386 -64.78 25.67 0.48
C MET A 386 -64.35 25.02 -0.83
N ALA A 387 -65.21 25.02 -1.85
CA ALA A 387 -64.85 24.50 -3.18
C ALA A 387 -63.74 25.32 -3.86
N LYS A 388 -63.77 26.65 -3.72
CA LYS A 388 -62.69 27.53 -4.21
C LYS A 388 -61.38 27.28 -3.46
N GLU A 389 -61.44 27.13 -2.15
CA GLU A 389 -60.28 26.87 -1.31
C GLU A 389 -59.67 25.49 -1.61
N LYS A 390 -60.50 24.46 -1.77
CA LYS A 390 -60.06 23.13 -2.21
C LYS A 390 -59.33 23.19 -3.55
N LYS A 391 -59.89 23.89 -4.53
CA LYS A 391 -59.27 24.07 -5.85
C LYS A 391 -57.92 24.79 -5.76
N TYR A 392 -57.82 25.82 -4.92
CA TYR A 392 -56.55 26.51 -4.68
C TYR A 392 -55.47 25.57 -4.13
N TYR A 393 -55.80 24.70 -3.18
CA TYR A 393 -54.86 23.71 -2.66
C TYR A 393 -54.50 22.62 -3.67
N GLU A 394 -55.46 22.18 -4.50
CA GLU A 394 -55.19 21.25 -5.61
C GLU A 394 -54.18 21.84 -6.60
N ASP A 395 -54.36 23.11 -7.01
CA ASP A 395 -53.44 23.82 -7.89
C ASP A 395 -52.04 23.98 -7.25
N LEU A 396 -51.99 24.21 -5.93
CA LEU A 396 -50.72 24.32 -5.20
C LEU A 396 -49.98 22.97 -5.16
N TRP A 397 -50.70 21.89 -4.90
CA TRP A 397 -50.18 20.52 -4.91
C TRP A 397 -49.65 20.12 -6.29
N GLU A 398 -50.37 20.48 -7.35
CA GLU A 398 -49.93 20.20 -8.72
C GLU A 398 -48.61 20.92 -9.04
N LYS A 399 -48.49 22.20 -8.65
CA LYS A 399 -47.23 22.94 -8.77
C LYS A 399 -46.07 22.34 -7.98
N GLU A 400 -46.32 21.82 -6.78
CA GLU A 400 -45.28 21.14 -6.00
C GLU A 400 -44.85 19.81 -6.64
N ARG A 401 -45.81 19.07 -7.21
CA ARG A 401 -45.54 17.84 -7.95
C ARG A 401 -44.68 18.09 -9.17
N GLU A 402 -45.01 19.11 -9.97
CA GLU A 402 -44.21 19.53 -11.12
C GLU A 402 -42.79 19.91 -10.72
N LYS A 403 -42.63 20.71 -9.65
CA LYS A 403 -41.29 21.04 -9.10
C LYS A 403 -40.52 19.81 -8.64
N LYS A 404 -41.21 18.77 -8.14
CA LYS A 404 -40.57 17.50 -7.78
C LYS A 404 -40.09 16.76 -9.03
N GLU A 405 -40.92 16.65 -10.08
CA GLU A 405 -40.53 16.05 -11.35
C GLU A 405 -39.37 16.80 -12.02
N GLU A 406 -39.36 18.14 -11.99
CA GLU A 406 -38.26 18.94 -12.52
C GLU A 406 -36.95 18.70 -11.77
N ARG A 407 -37.01 18.54 -10.44
CA ARG A 407 -35.85 18.15 -9.63
C ARG A 407 -35.37 16.76 -10.02
N GLU A 408 -36.25 15.78 -10.14
CA GLU A 408 -35.87 14.42 -10.57
C GLU A 408 -35.24 14.41 -11.97
N LYS A 409 -35.80 15.17 -12.93
CA LYS A 409 -35.20 15.35 -14.27
C LYS A 409 -33.84 16.03 -14.21
N ARG A 410 -33.64 16.99 -13.31
CA ARG A 410 -32.36 17.66 -13.08
C ARG A 410 -31.33 16.69 -12.48
N ASP A 411 -31.70 15.98 -11.43
CA ASP A 411 -30.85 14.99 -10.78
C ASP A 411 -30.45 13.85 -11.73
N LEU A 412 -31.34 13.49 -12.66
CA LEU A 412 -31.06 12.51 -13.71
C LEU A 412 -30.06 13.06 -14.73
N ARG A 413 -30.23 14.31 -15.20
CA ARG A 413 -29.27 14.97 -16.09
C ARG A 413 -27.90 15.11 -15.45
N GLU A 414 -27.83 15.57 -14.20
CA GLU A 414 -26.57 15.69 -13.47
C GLU A 414 -25.89 14.33 -13.26
N ARG A 415 -26.66 13.25 -13.06
CA ARG A 415 -26.14 11.88 -13.06
C ARG A 415 -25.54 11.50 -14.40
N TYR A 416 -26.29 11.67 -15.50
CA TYR A 416 -25.79 11.40 -16.85
C TYR A 416 -24.53 12.18 -17.20
N GLU A 417 -24.46 13.46 -16.82
CA GLU A 417 -23.28 14.30 -17.04
C GLU A 417 -22.08 13.88 -16.18
N ARG A 418 -22.31 13.39 -14.96
CA ARG A 418 -21.26 12.81 -14.13
C ARG A 418 -20.75 11.52 -14.75
N ASP A 419 -21.65 10.61 -15.11
CA ASP A 419 -21.30 9.31 -15.71
C ASP A 419 -20.55 9.50 -17.03
N MET A 420 -20.96 10.46 -17.87
CA MET A 420 -20.25 10.83 -19.10
C MET A 420 -18.85 11.39 -18.84
N ARG A 421 -18.69 12.26 -17.81
CA ARG A 421 -17.37 12.77 -17.40
C ARG A 421 -16.47 11.63 -16.94
N THR A 422 -16.96 10.79 -16.05
CA THR A 422 -16.21 9.63 -15.53
C THR A 422 -15.85 8.67 -16.66
N MET A 423 -16.75 8.42 -17.61
CA MET A 423 -16.48 7.55 -18.76
C MET A 423 -15.43 8.15 -19.71
N LYS A 424 -15.42 9.47 -19.90
CA LYS A 424 -14.37 10.17 -20.65
C LYS A 424 -13.02 10.05 -19.96
N GLU A 425 -12.96 10.29 -18.66
CA GLU A 425 -11.74 10.14 -17.84
C GLU A 425 -11.21 8.71 -17.87
N LEU A 426 -12.08 7.71 -17.74
CA LEU A 426 -11.74 6.29 -17.85
C LEU A 426 -11.15 5.94 -19.22
N ASN A 427 -11.74 6.46 -20.31
CA ASN A 427 -11.22 6.23 -21.65
C ASN A 427 -9.83 6.88 -21.84
N GLU A 428 -9.61 8.08 -21.30
CA GLU A 428 -8.30 8.73 -21.29
C GLU A 428 -7.28 7.93 -20.48
N GLN A 429 -7.64 7.36 -19.33
CA GLN A 429 -6.78 6.48 -18.55
C GLN A 429 -6.45 5.17 -19.29
N ILE A 430 -7.43 4.57 -19.99
CA ILE A 430 -7.21 3.38 -20.82
C ILE A 430 -6.24 3.69 -21.98
N GLU A 431 -6.39 4.85 -22.61
CA GLU A 431 -5.49 5.33 -23.67
C GLU A 431 -4.05 5.52 -23.14
N GLN A 432 -3.90 6.13 -21.96
CA GLN A 432 -2.61 6.29 -21.28
C GLN A 432 -1.97 4.94 -20.96
N LEU A 433 -2.73 3.99 -20.42
CA LEU A 433 -2.26 2.63 -20.14
C LEU A 433 -1.86 1.87 -21.42
N ARG A 434 -2.56 2.08 -22.54
CA ARG A 434 -2.18 1.50 -23.84
C ARG A 434 -0.84 2.05 -24.32
N LYS A 435 -0.64 3.38 -24.27
CA LYS A 435 0.63 4.02 -24.62
C LYS A 435 1.78 3.54 -23.75
N ALA A 436 1.58 3.48 -22.43
CA ALA A 436 2.58 2.96 -21.49
C ALA A 436 2.94 1.48 -21.77
N ARG A 437 1.94 0.65 -22.13
CA ARG A 437 2.19 -0.75 -22.54
C ARG A 437 2.99 -0.84 -23.85
N GLU A 438 2.71 0.01 -24.82
CA GLU A 438 3.47 0.05 -26.08
C GLU A 438 4.92 0.51 -25.86
N GLU A 439 5.13 1.52 -25.03
CA GLU A 439 6.47 1.99 -24.63
C GLU A 439 7.23 0.90 -23.86
N SER A 440 6.57 0.20 -22.95
CA SER A 440 7.15 -0.95 -22.24
C SER A 440 7.58 -2.06 -23.19
N LYS A 441 6.76 -2.40 -24.19
CA LYS A 441 7.13 -3.37 -25.23
C LYS A 441 8.34 -2.91 -26.05
N LYS A 442 8.38 -1.64 -26.46
CA LYS A 442 9.54 -1.08 -27.19
C LYS A 442 10.82 -1.16 -26.35
N MET A 443 10.75 -0.83 -25.06
CA MET A 443 11.89 -0.97 -24.14
C MET A 443 12.36 -2.42 -24.02
N GLN A 444 11.43 -3.39 -23.94
CA GLN A 444 11.76 -4.82 -23.91
C GLN A 444 12.41 -5.30 -25.21
N GLU A 445 11.92 -4.84 -26.36
CA GLU A 445 12.52 -5.15 -27.67
C GLU A 445 13.94 -4.59 -27.80
N GLU A 446 14.18 -3.37 -27.31
CA GLU A 446 15.51 -2.75 -27.26
C GLU A 446 16.47 -3.51 -26.32
N GLU A 447 16.00 -3.89 -25.13
CA GLU A 447 16.78 -4.71 -24.19
C GLU A 447 17.17 -6.07 -24.81
N CYS A 448 16.23 -6.72 -25.50
CA CYS A 448 16.48 -7.98 -26.20
C CYS A 448 17.54 -7.81 -27.30
N LYS A 449 17.46 -6.75 -28.12
CA LYS A 449 18.46 -6.44 -29.15
C LYS A 449 19.84 -6.18 -28.56
N LEU A 450 19.91 -5.44 -27.44
CA LEU A 450 21.18 -5.16 -26.75
C LEU A 450 21.79 -6.42 -26.15
N ARG A 451 20.99 -7.29 -25.52
CA ARG A 451 21.46 -8.60 -25.04
C ARG A 451 21.94 -9.50 -26.16
N LEU A 452 21.26 -9.51 -27.30
CA LEU A 452 21.69 -10.27 -28.47
C LEU A 452 23.05 -9.75 -29.01
N GLN A 453 23.26 -8.42 -29.03
CA GLN A 453 24.55 -7.84 -29.40
C GLN A 453 25.65 -8.21 -28.41
N GLN A 454 25.35 -8.21 -27.11
CA GLN A 454 26.29 -8.61 -26.07
C GLN A 454 26.66 -10.09 -26.18
N ALA A 455 25.69 -10.98 -26.43
CA ALA A 455 25.94 -12.40 -26.64
C ALA A 455 26.82 -12.65 -27.87
N LYS A 456 26.56 -11.95 -29.00
CA LYS A 456 27.40 -12.04 -30.20
C LYS A 456 28.83 -11.56 -29.96
N LEU A 457 29.02 -10.50 -29.17
CA LEU A 457 30.35 -10.03 -28.79
C LEU A 457 31.09 -11.08 -27.95
N MET A 458 30.42 -11.68 -26.96
CA MET A 458 30.99 -12.77 -26.15
C MET A 458 31.33 -14.01 -26.97
N GLU A 459 30.47 -14.36 -27.95
CA GLU A 459 30.70 -15.48 -28.87
C GLU A 459 31.96 -15.23 -29.72
N MET A 460 32.10 -14.05 -30.32
CA MET A 460 33.29 -13.68 -31.09
C MET A 460 34.56 -13.66 -30.21
N GLU A 461 34.49 -13.17 -28.97
CA GLU A 461 35.62 -13.21 -28.03
C GLU A 461 36.02 -14.66 -27.67
N ALA A 462 35.04 -15.54 -27.45
CA ALA A 462 35.28 -16.95 -27.18
C ALA A 462 35.89 -17.68 -28.39
N GLU A 463 35.40 -17.40 -29.61
CA GLU A 463 35.97 -17.94 -30.86
C GLU A 463 37.43 -17.50 -31.05
N GLN A 464 37.74 -16.22 -30.81
CA GLN A 464 39.11 -15.71 -30.89
C GLN A 464 40.03 -16.39 -29.87
N GLU A 465 39.54 -16.68 -28.66
CA GLU A 465 40.30 -17.37 -27.63
C GLU A 465 40.53 -18.85 -27.97
N VAL A 466 39.54 -19.52 -28.57
CA VAL A 466 39.70 -20.88 -29.11
C VAL A 466 40.73 -20.89 -30.25
N GLU A 467 40.66 -19.95 -31.19
CA GLU A 467 41.63 -19.84 -32.29
C GLU A 467 43.05 -19.55 -31.77
N ARG A 468 43.18 -18.70 -30.74
CA ARG A 468 44.46 -18.42 -30.07
C ARG A 468 45.06 -19.69 -29.47
N LYS A 469 44.27 -20.46 -28.71
CA LYS A 469 44.67 -21.76 -28.13
C LYS A 469 45.06 -22.76 -29.21
N GLN A 470 44.30 -22.86 -30.30
CA GLN A 470 44.63 -23.73 -31.43
C GLN A 470 45.96 -23.33 -32.10
N ARG A 471 46.22 -22.03 -32.28
CA ARG A 471 47.49 -21.55 -32.83
C ARG A 471 48.67 -21.88 -31.92
N GLU A 472 48.53 -21.74 -30.60
CA GLU A 472 49.56 -22.13 -29.64
C GLU A 472 49.83 -23.63 -29.67
N MET A 473 48.79 -24.45 -29.75
CA MET A 473 48.91 -25.90 -29.92
C MET A 473 49.64 -26.28 -31.21
N ARG A 474 49.33 -25.61 -32.34
CA ARG A 474 50.04 -25.81 -33.62
C ARG A 474 51.51 -25.42 -33.53
N LYS A 475 51.85 -24.34 -32.84
CA LYS A 475 53.26 -23.94 -32.61
C LYS A 475 54.02 -24.98 -31.80
N ARG A 476 53.45 -25.46 -30.69
CA ARG A 476 54.03 -26.53 -29.86
C ARG A 476 54.23 -27.82 -30.65
N LYS A 477 53.23 -28.20 -31.47
CA LYS A 477 53.35 -29.35 -32.36
C LYS A 477 54.49 -29.17 -33.36
N ALA A 478 54.59 -28.01 -34.02
CA ALA A 478 55.66 -27.73 -34.98
C ALA A 478 57.06 -27.65 -34.32
N GLU A 479 57.16 -27.27 -33.05
CA GLU A 479 58.41 -27.34 -32.28
C GLU A 479 58.79 -28.78 -31.96
N LEU A 480 57.82 -29.60 -31.53
CA LEU A 480 58.02 -31.03 -31.28
C LEU A 480 58.40 -31.78 -32.56
N ASP A 481 57.73 -31.48 -33.67
CA ASP A 481 58.02 -32.08 -34.98
C ASP A 481 59.46 -31.73 -35.42
N ARG A 482 59.88 -30.46 -35.24
CA ARG A 482 61.27 -30.03 -35.53
C ARG A 482 62.31 -30.73 -34.67
N TYR A 483 62.00 -30.95 -33.40
CA TYR A 483 62.88 -31.71 -32.49
C TYR A 483 62.97 -33.18 -32.91
N ASN A 484 61.84 -33.80 -33.26
CA ASN A 484 61.79 -35.19 -33.72
C ASN A 484 62.54 -35.39 -35.04
N THR A 485 62.40 -34.47 -36.01
CA THR A 485 63.17 -34.54 -37.26
C THR A 485 64.66 -34.38 -37.02
N TYR A 486 65.06 -33.43 -36.17
CA TYR A 486 66.47 -33.26 -35.78
C TYR A 486 67.04 -34.53 -35.13
N TYR A 487 66.29 -35.16 -34.22
CA TYR A 487 66.70 -36.40 -33.58
C TYR A 487 66.84 -37.56 -34.58
N GLN A 488 65.92 -37.67 -35.55
CA GLN A 488 66.00 -38.65 -36.63
C GLN A 488 67.21 -38.42 -37.54
N GLU A 489 67.50 -37.18 -37.92
CA GLU A 489 68.67 -36.82 -38.72
C GLU A 489 69.99 -37.12 -38.00
N MET A 490 70.07 -36.85 -36.69
CA MET A 490 71.25 -37.19 -35.88
C MET A 490 71.49 -38.70 -35.85
N LYS A 491 70.43 -39.49 -35.66
CA LYS A 491 70.50 -40.95 -35.67
C LYS A 491 70.85 -41.52 -37.04
N GLN A 492 70.36 -40.91 -38.13
CA GLN A 492 70.75 -41.27 -39.49
C GLN A 492 72.24 -40.99 -39.74
N LYS A 493 72.76 -39.84 -39.28
CA LYS A 493 74.18 -39.52 -39.39
C LYS A 493 75.07 -40.51 -38.62
N GLU A 494 74.65 -40.95 -37.44
CA GLU A 494 75.37 -42.02 -36.71
C GLU A 494 75.40 -43.32 -37.53
N MET A 495 74.27 -43.76 -38.08
CA MET A 495 74.24 -44.97 -38.92
C MET A 495 75.02 -44.81 -40.23
N GLU A 496 75.03 -43.61 -40.83
CA GLU A 496 75.84 -43.31 -42.02
C GLU A 496 77.35 -43.37 -41.71
N GLN A 497 77.77 -42.90 -40.54
CA GLN A 497 79.16 -42.99 -40.08
C GLN A 497 79.57 -44.44 -39.82
N GLU A 498 78.69 -45.26 -39.25
CA GLU A 498 78.92 -46.71 -39.09
C GLU A 498 79.06 -47.41 -40.44
N LEU A 499 78.18 -47.11 -41.40
CA LEU A 499 78.24 -47.68 -42.74
C LEU A 499 79.47 -47.20 -43.53
N GLU A 500 79.91 -45.95 -43.35
CA GLU A 500 81.17 -45.46 -43.92
C GLU A 500 82.39 -46.16 -43.33
N PHE A 501 82.37 -46.45 -42.02
CA PHE A 501 83.42 -47.21 -41.36
C PHE A 501 83.49 -48.66 -41.89
N GLU A 502 82.34 -49.32 -42.06
CA GLU A 502 82.26 -50.66 -42.68
C GLU A 502 82.71 -50.66 -44.14
N LYS A 503 82.31 -49.66 -44.94
CA LYS A 503 82.77 -49.49 -46.33
C LYS A 503 84.27 -49.23 -46.42
N LYS A 504 84.86 -48.58 -45.42
CA LYS A 504 86.31 -48.34 -45.35
C LYS A 504 87.06 -49.65 -45.11
N ILE A 505 86.54 -50.53 -44.24
CA ILE A 505 87.05 -51.89 -44.03
C ILE A 505 86.95 -52.72 -45.32
N VAL A 506 85.82 -52.66 -46.03
CA VAL A 506 85.64 -53.36 -47.32
C VAL A 506 86.57 -52.82 -48.42
N LYS A 507 86.78 -51.50 -48.49
CA LYS A 507 87.74 -50.89 -49.43
C LYS A 507 89.18 -51.27 -49.12
N GLU A 508 89.53 -51.44 -47.85
CA GLU A 508 90.87 -51.86 -47.42
C GLU A 508 91.13 -53.34 -47.75
N ILE A 509 90.08 -54.17 -47.70
CA ILE A 509 90.09 -55.56 -48.21
C ILE A 509 90.15 -55.62 -49.74
N MET A 510 89.43 -54.73 -50.45
CA MET A 510 89.46 -54.64 -51.92
C MET A 510 90.80 -54.07 -52.44
N ALA A 511 91.44 -53.15 -51.70
CA ALA A 511 92.74 -52.57 -52.04
C ALA A 511 93.91 -53.57 -51.88
N GLN A 512 93.72 -54.68 -51.16
CA GLN A 512 94.64 -55.82 -51.13
C GLN A 512 94.47 -56.78 -52.32
N HIS A 513 93.47 -56.58 -53.19
CA HIS A 513 93.12 -57.48 -54.30
C HIS A 513 93.21 -56.87 -55.71
N GLU A 514 93.69 -55.63 -55.87
CA GLU A 514 93.90 -55.00 -57.18
C GLU A 514 95.31 -54.38 -57.33
N SER A 515 96.33 -55.24 -57.26
CA SER A 515 97.58 -55.00 -58.00
C SER A 515 97.57 -55.91 -59.23
N GLU A 516 97.05 -55.43 -60.35
CA GLU A 516 97.46 -55.80 -61.71
C GLU A 516 96.46 -55.26 -62.74
N LYS A 517 96.89 -54.24 -63.49
CA LYS A 517 96.75 -54.05 -64.95
C LYS A 517 96.81 -52.57 -65.29
N LYS A 518 98.04 -52.08 -65.38
CA LYS A 518 98.40 -50.93 -66.22
C LYS A 518 98.61 -51.43 -67.66
N ASP A 519 98.44 -50.49 -68.60
CA ASP A 519 98.97 -50.50 -69.97
C ASP A 519 98.05 -50.96 -71.12
N VAL A 520 97.06 -50.12 -71.43
CA VAL A 520 96.73 -49.74 -72.83
C VAL A 520 96.40 -48.24 -72.85
N ARG A 521 97.40 -47.38 -72.65
CA ARG A 521 97.16 -45.94 -72.42
C ARG A 521 98.08 -44.98 -73.16
N LEU A 522 98.75 -45.38 -74.25
CA LEU A 522 99.79 -44.54 -74.86
C LEU A 522 99.65 -44.18 -76.35
N GLU A 523 98.48 -44.35 -76.97
CA GLU A 523 98.25 -43.85 -78.35
C GLU A 523 97.05 -42.91 -78.49
N LYS A 524 96.27 -42.74 -77.42
CA LYS A 524 95.13 -41.81 -77.32
C LYS A 524 95.49 -40.49 -76.61
N GLN A 525 96.78 -40.21 -76.40
CA GLN A 525 97.26 -39.14 -75.52
C GLN A 525 97.53 -37.79 -76.19
N MET A 526 97.74 -37.71 -77.51
CA MET A 526 98.14 -36.44 -78.14
C MET A 526 96.99 -35.62 -78.74
N LEU A 527 95.96 -36.24 -79.33
CA LEU A 527 94.73 -35.54 -79.73
C LEU A 527 93.81 -35.25 -78.54
N MET A 528 93.93 -36.05 -77.47
CA MET A 528 93.18 -35.87 -76.22
C MET A 528 93.77 -34.74 -75.37
N LYS A 529 95.03 -34.34 -75.55
CA LYS A 529 95.68 -33.28 -74.77
C LYS A 529 95.16 -31.88 -75.12
N GLU A 530 95.00 -31.57 -76.41
CA GLU A 530 94.41 -30.30 -76.87
C GLU A 530 92.90 -30.22 -76.61
N THR A 531 92.17 -31.34 -76.76
CA THR A 531 90.75 -31.39 -76.37
C THR A 531 90.56 -31.40 -74.85
N LEU A 532 91.46 -32.00 -74.06
CA LEU A 532 91.45 -31.91 -72.59
C LEU A 532 91.83 -30.52 -72.10
N GLU A 533 92.77 -29.82 -72.73
CA GLU A 533 93.14 -28.45 -72.36
C GLU A 533 92.01 -27.47 -72.70
N TYR A 534 91.37 -27.61 -73.87
CA TYR A 534 90.17 -26.81 -74.22
C TYR A 534 88.95 -27.16 -73.36
N LEU A 535 88.72 -28.44 -73.06
CA LEU A 535 87.65 -28.87 -72.14
C LEU A 535 87.96 -28.48 -70.68
N ALA A 536 89.23 -28.46 -70.26
CA ALA A 536 89.64 -28.00 -68.94
C ALA A 536 89.44 -26.48 -68.81
N TYR A 537 89.83 -25.72 -69.83
CA TYR A 537 89.55 -24.29 -69.93
C TYR A 537 88.04 -24.00 -69.91
N LEU A 538 87.23 -24.73 -70.69
CA LEU A 538 85.77 -24.62 -70.68
C LEU A 538 85.15 -25.03 -69.35
N LYS A 539 85.67 -26.07 -68.69
CA LYS A 539 85.20 -26.55 -67.38
C LYS A 539 85.54 -25.57 -66.27
N GLU A 540 86.74 -25.00 -66.29
CA GLU A 540 87.18 -23.96 -65.37
C GLU A 540 86.39 -22.67 -65.59
N HIS A 541 86.13 -22.29 -66.85
CA HIS A 541 85.26 -21.18 -67.19
C HIS A 541 83.82 -21.43 -66.74
N GLN A 542 83.26 -22.63 -66.94
CA GLN A 542 81.93 -23.00 -66.44
C GLN A 542 81.87 -23.11 -64.90
N GLN A 543 82.97 -23.43 -64.22
CA GLN A 543 83.03 -23.41 -62.76
C GLN A 543 83.03 -21.97 -62.25
N ARG A 544 83.85 -21.10 -62.83
CA ARG A 544 83.87 -19.66 -62.48
C ARG A 544 82.53 -18.98 -62.78
N GLU A 545 81.87 -19.30 -63.89
CA GLU A 545 80.52 -18.80 -64.18
C GLU A 545 79.47 -19.35 -63.20
N ARG A 546 79.51 -20.64 -62.86
CA ARG A 546 78.61 -21.22 -61.84
C ARG A 546 78.85 -20.63 -60.45
N GLU A 547 80.09 -20.39 -60.06
CA GLU A 547 80.43 -19.76 -58.79
C GLU A 547 79.91 -18.32 -58.75
N ARG A 548 80.06 -17.57 -59.85
CA ARG A 548 79.48 -16.23 -60.00
C ARG A 548 77.95 -16.25 -59.99
N GLU A 549 77.30 -17.20 -60.65
CA GLU A 549 75.84 -17.36 -60.59
C GLU A 549 75.36 -17.70 -59.18
N ILE A 550 76.04 -18.61 -58.48
CA ILE A 550 75.74 -18.95 -57.08
C ILE A 550 75.91 -17.73 -56.17
N GLU A 551 76.95 -16.93 -56.38
CA GLU A 551 77.21 -15.72 -55.60
C GLU A 551 76.15 -14.64 -55.88
N ILE A 552 75.80 -14.42 -57.14
CA ILE A 552 74.70 -13.52 -57.54
C ILE A 552 73.36 -14.01 -56.96
N GLU A 553 73.08 -15.31 -56.98
CA GLU A 553 71.85 -15.88 -56.44
C GLU A 553 71.80 -15.78 -54.91
N LYS A 554 72.94 -15.92 -54.21
CA LYS A 554 73.05 -15.65 -52.78
C LYS A 554 72.74 -14.19 -52.45
N LEU A 555 73.33 -13.25 -53.19
CA LEU A 555 73.08 -11.82 -53.00
C LEU A 555 71.61 -11.46 -53.27
N ARG A 556 71.00 -12.02 -54.33
CA ARG A 556 69.56 -11.85 -54.61
C ARG A 556 68.68 -12.42 -53.50
N LYS A 557 68.99 -13.62 -53.01
CA LYS A 557 68.26 -14.24 -51.88
C LYS A 557 68.39 -13.41 -50.61
N GLU A 558 69.55 -12.84 -50.34
CA GLU A 558 69.75 -11.95 -49.19
C GLU A 558 68.95 -10.64 -49.31
N GLU A 559 68.90 -10.03 -50.49
CA GLU A 559 68.06 -8.86 -50.77
C GLU A 559 66.56 -9.17 -50.66
N ASP A 560 66.12 -10.30 -51.21
CA ASP A 560 64.75 -10.79 -51.09
C ASP A 560 64.39 -11.02 -49.62
N ILE A 561 65.25 -11.67 -48.83
CA ILE A 561 65.04 -11.88 -47.39
C ILE A 561 64.93 -10.53 -46.66
N LYS A 562 65.77 -9.54 -46.99
CA LYS A 562 65.69 -8.18 -46.39
C LYS A 562 64.37 -7.49 -46.75
N MET A 563 63.94 -7.58 -48.00
CA MET A 563 62.67 -7.01 -48.48
C MET A 563 61.46 -7.69 -47.82
N TRP A 564 61.47 -9.01 -47.72
CA TRP A 564 60.44 -9.79 -47.03
C TRP A 564 60.39 -9.47 -45.53
N ARG A 565 61.54 -9.30 -44.87
CA ARG A 565 61.60 -8.90 -43.46
C ARG A 565 60.95 -7.53 -43.23
N LYS A 566 61.27 -6.54 -44.08
CA LYS A 566 60.63 -5.21 -44.03
C LYS A 566 59.12 -5.30 -44.25
N ARG A 567 58.64 -6.11 -45.21
CA ARG A 567 57.20 -6.34 -45.43
C ARG A 567 56.53 -7.01 -44.23
N LEU A 568 57.15 -8.03 -43.64
CA LEU A 568 56.65 -8.70 -42.44
C LEU A 568 56.54 -7.75 -41.26
N GLU A 569 57.52 -6.88 -41.03
CA GLU A 569 57.46 -5.88 -39.98
C GLU A 569 56.33 -4.86 -40.18
N VAL A 570 56.12 -4.38 -41.41
CA VAL A 570 55.00 -3.48 -41.73
C VAL A 570 53.66 -4.19 -41.50
N MET A 571 53.50 -5.42 -42.00
CA MET A 571 52.28 -6.21 -41.78
C MET A 571 52.04 -6.49 -40.28
N GLU A 572 53.10 -6.70 -39.50
CA GLU A 572 52.99 -6.94 -38.06
C GLU A 572 52.60 -5.67 -37.29
N ARG A 573 53.17 -4.51 -37.68
CA ARG A 573 52.75 -3.20 -37.15
C ARG A 573 51.29 -2.91 -37.48
N ASP A 574 50.86 -3.12 -38.72
CA ASP A 574 49.48 -2.94 -39.15
C ASP A 574 48.53 -3.89 -38.42
N LYS A 575 48.94 -5.16 -38.24
CA LYS A 575 48.16 -6.15 -37.50
C LYS A 575 48.00 -5.74 -36.02
N LYS A 576 49.07 -5.29 -35.37
CA LYS A 576 49.03 -4.81 -33.98
C LYS A 576 48.17 -3.56 -33.85
N ALA A 577 48.26 -2.62 -34.79
CA ALA A 577 47.42 -1.43 -34.81
C ALA A 577 45.94 -1.77 -34.99
N ARG A 578 45.59 -2.66 -35.93
CA ARG A 578 44.22 -3.15 -36.12
C ARG A 578 43.68 -3.89 -34.90
N GLN A 579 44.49 -4.73 -34.25
CA GLN A 579 44.09 -5.43 -33.02
C GLN A 579 43.83 -4.46 -31.87
N LYS A 580 44.67 -3.43 -31.71
CA LYS A 580 44.48 -2.40 -30.70
C LYS A 580 43.20 -1.60 -30.96
N LEU A 581 42.96 -1.19 -32.20
CA LEU A 581 41.75 -0.47 -32.58
C LEU A 581 40.48 -1.33 -32.40
N LEU A 582 40.53 -2.62 -32.75
CA LEU A 582 39.41 -3.54 -32.54
C LEU A 582 39.09 -3.69 -31.05
N LYS A 583 40.11 -3.80 -30.20
CA LYS A 583 39.96 -3.88 -28.75
C LYS A 583 39.32 -2.61 -28.18
N GLU A 584 39.79 -1.44 -28.58
CA GLU A 584 39.24 -0.15 -28.16
C GLU A 584 37.76 0.01 -28.60
N VAL A 585 37.42 -0.42 -29.82
CA VAL A 585 36.03 -0.40 -30.33
C VAL A 585 35.13 -1.35 -29.54
N VAL A 586 35.60 -2.56 -29.22
CA VAL A 586 34.84 -3.54 -28.44
C VAL A 586 34.63 -3.05 -27.00
N GLU A 587 35.68 -2.54 -26.35
CA GLU A 587 35.59 -1.98 -24.98
C GLU A 587 34.64 -0.78 -24.93
N SER A 588 34.75 0.14 -25.90
CA SER A 588 33.83 1.28 -26.02
C SER A 588 32.38 0.83 -26.24
N ARG A 589 32.16 -0.20 -27.08
CA ARG A 589 30.83 -0.73 -27.33
C ARG A 589 30.24 -1.44 -26.11
N GLN A 590 31.04 -2.19 -25.38
CA GLN A 590 30.64 -2.83 -24.12
C GLN A 590 30.25 -1.79 -23.06
N ALA A 591 31.00 -0.69 -22.95
CA ALA A 591 30.68 0.41 -22.05
C ALA A 591 29.33 1.07 -22.42
N GLN A 592 29.11 1.35 -23.71
CA GLN A 592 27.84 1.91 -24.21
C GLN A 592 26.63 0.99 -23.93
N ILE A 593 26.79 -0.33 -24.13
CA ILE A 593 25.72 -1.30 -23.84
C ILE A 593 25.41 -1.33 -22.34
N LYS A 594 26.45 -1.31 -21.49
CA LYS A 594 26.29 -1.31 -20.03
C LYS A 594 25.57 -0.05 -19.53
N GLU A 595 25.92 1.11 -20.07
CA GLU A 595 25.26 2.38 -19.75
C GLU A 595 23.78 2.38 -20.16
N LYS A 596 23.47 1.94 -21.38
CA LYS A 596 22.08 1.81 -21.85
C LYS A 596 21.25 0.81 -21.04
N LEU A 597 21.83 -0.32 -20.63
CA LEU A 597 21.14 -1.28 -19.76
C LEU A 597 20.83 -0.66 -18.40
N LYS A 598 21.75 0.13 -17.85
CA LYS A 598 21.56 0.84 -16.58
C LYS A 598 20.45 1.90 -16.68
N GLU A 599 20.40 2.68 -17.77
CA GLU A 599 19.31 3.63 -18.01
C GLU A 599 17.94 2.94 -18.09
N ILE A 600 17.86 1.76 -18.72
CA ILE A 600 16.63 0.97 -18.79
C ILE A 600 16.23 0.46 -17.40
N GLU A 601 17.18 0.00 -16.58
CA GLU A 601 16.93 -0.41 -15.20
C GLU A 601 16.42 0.75 -14.32
N GLU A 602 17.03 1.92 -14.41
CA GLU A 602 16.61 3.13 -13.69
C GLU A 602 15.18 3.54 -14.08
N LYS A 603 14.86 3.56 -15.37
CA LYS A 603 13.48 3.82 -15.85
C LYS A 603 12.49 2.78 -15.34
N ARG A 604 12.87 1.50 -15.31
CA ARG A 604 12.03 0.41 -14.81
C ARG A 604 11.77 0.54 -13.30
N MET A 605 12.76 1.01 -12.55
CA MET A 605 12.61 1.26 -11.10
C MET A 605 11.65 2.42 -10.83
N ILE A 606 11.73 3.51 -11.59
CA ILE A 606 10.80 4.65 -11.50
C ILE A 606 9.36 4.19 -11.76
N VAL A 607 9.11 3.48 -12.88
CA VAL A 607 7.78 2.96 -13.22
C VAL A 607 7.24 2.03 -12.14
N LYS A 608 8.09 1.23 -11.51
CA LYS A 608 7.69 0.34 -10.42
C LYS A 608 7.26 1.10 -9.17
N ILE A 609 7.99 2.15 -8.79
CA ILE A 609 7.63 3.03 -7.67
C ILE A 609 6.31 3.74 -7.95
N GLU A 610 6.10 4.24 -9.17
CA GLU A 610 4.84 4.85 -9.59
C GLU A 610 3.66 3.86 -9.52
N GLN A 611 3.86 2.61 -9.95
CA GLN A 611 2.84 1.56 -9.83
C GLN A 611 2.49 1.25 -8.36
N GLU A 612 3.49 1.18 -7.47
CA GLU A 612 3.26 0.95 -6.05
C GLU A 612 2.51 2.12 -5.39
N ASN A 613 2.78 3.36 -5.79
CA ASN A 613 2.05 4.53 -5.31
C ASN A 613 0.61 4.56 -5.84
N LEU A 614 0.39 4.27 -7.12
CA LEU A 614 -0.95 4.19 -7.72
C LEU A 614 -1.81 3.11 -7.04
N LEU A 615 -1.23 1.95 -6.72
CA LEU A 615 -1.92 0.88 -6.01
C LEU A 615 -2.38 1.33 -4.61
N LYS A 616 -1.55 2.07 -3.89
CA LYS A 616 -1.93 2.64 -2.59
C LYS A 616 -3.08 3.66 -2.73
N GLU A 617 -3.01 4.54 -3.72
CA GLU A 617 -4.10 5.51 -3.98
C GLU A 617 -5.41 4.80 -4.31
N ILE A 618 -5.38 3.73 -5.11
CA ILE A 618 -6.57 2.93 -5.41
C ILE A 618 -7.12 2.27 -4.14
N GLU A 619 -6.28 1.69 -3.28
CA GLU A 619 -6.69 1.10 -2.00
C GLU A 619 -7.33 2.14 -1.07
N ASP A 620 -6.77 3.35 -1.00
CA ASP A 620 -7.31 4.44 -0.18
C ASP A 620 -8.68 4.92 -0.73
N ILE A 621 -8.81 5.08 -2.05
CA ILE A 621 -10.10 5.43 -2.70
C ILE A 621 -11.15 4.35 -2.42
N GLN A 622 -10.79 3.06 -2.54
CA GLN A 622 -11.71 1.96 -2.27
C GLN A 622 -12.15 1.94 -0.80
N ARG A 623 -11.24 2.23 0.14
CA ARG A 623 -11.56 2.34 1.57
C ARG A 623 -12.57 3.46 1.82
N GLU A 624 -12.31 4.65 1.26
CA GLU A 624 -13.21 5.80 1.36
C GLU A 624 -14.60 5.51 0.77
N GLN A 625 -14.66 4.83 -0.39
CA GLN A 625 -15.91 4.43 -1.01
C GLN A 625 -16.68 3.42 -0.16
N ASN A 626 -15.98 2.44 0.41
CA ASN A 626 -16.59 1.46 1.31
C ASN A 626 -17.14 2.10 2.59
N GLU A 627 -16.41 3.04 3.20
CA GLU A 627 -16.88 3.80 4.36
C GLU A 627 -18.13 4.62 4.02
N LYS A 628 -18.13 5.32 2.88
CA LYS A 628 -19.29 6.07 2.39
C LYS A 628 -20.49 5.16 2.13
N HIS A 629 -20.26 3.96 1.58
CA HIS A 629 -21.31 2.97 1.34
C HIS A 629 -21.91 2.46 2.65
N LEU A 630 -21.05 2.07 3.60
CA LEU A 630 -21.47 1.59 4.92
C LEU A 630 -22.29 2.66 5.67
N MET A 631 -21.82 3.91 5.66
CA MET A 631 -22.52 5.03 6.28
C MET A 631 -23.89 5.28 5.64
N LYS A 632 -24.00 5.11 4.32
CA LYS A 632 -25.28 5.24 3.60
C LYS A 632 -26.25 4.11 3.96
N GLU A 633 -25.78 2.88 4.05
CA GLU A 633 -26.61 1.74 4.48
C GLU A 633 -27.08 1.91 5.93
N GLU A 634 -26.22 2.35 6.82
CA GLU A 634 -26.56 2.61 8.23
C GLU A 634 -27.61 3.73 8.35
N ASN A 635 -27.43 4.83 7.62
CA ASN A 635 -28.42 5.90 7.57
C ASN A 635 -29.78 5.43 6.99
N GLN A 636 -29.77 4.59 5.96
CA GLN A 636 -31.00 4.01 5.41
C GLN A 636 -31.70 3.09 6.41
N ARG A 637 -30.95 2.25 7.14
CA ARG A 637 -31.50 1.42 8.21
C ARG A 637 -32.10 2.28 9.30
N ASN A 638 -31.37 3.27 9.80
CA ASN A 638 -31.85 4.19 10.84
C ASN A 638 -33.13 4.91 10.41
N TYR A 639 -33.17 5.43 9.17
CA TYR A 639 -34.36 6.06 8.62
C TYR A 639 -35.55 5.09 8.54
N HIS A 640 -35.32 3.86 8.08
CA HIS A 640 -36.36 2.83 8.01
C HIS A 640 -36.91 2.49 9.40
N THR A 641 -36.05 2.35 10.40
CA THR A 641 -36.44 2.07 11.79
C THR A 641 -37.31 3.20 12.35
N VAL A 642 -36.88 4.46 12.19
CA VAL A 642 -37.64 5.65 12.63
C VAL A 642 -39.00 5.70 11.94
N LEU A 643 -39.07 5.41 10.64
CA LEU A 643 -40.32 5.40 9.89
C LEU A 643 -41.28 4.32 10.41
N GLN A 644 -40.77 3.11 10.69
CA GLN A 644 -41.57 2.03 11.27
C GLN A 644 -42.10 2.40 12.66
N GLU A 645 -41.30 3.06 13.50
CA GLU A 645 -41.73 3.55 14.81
C GLU A 645 -42.83 4.60 14.70
N GLN A 646 -42.69 5.55 13.77
CA GLN A 646 -43.73 6.55 13.49
C GLN A 646 -45.05 5.90 13.03
N ILE A 647 -44.99 4.91 12.15
CA ILE A 647 -46.16 4.17 11.68
C ILE A 647 -46.83 3.43 12.85
N LYS A 648 -46.05 2.76 13.71
CA LYS A 648 -46.57 2.09 14.90
C LYS A 648 -47.23 3.08 15.87
N TYR A 649 -46.60 4.22 16.10
CA TYR A 649 -47.12 5.27 16.97
C TYR A 649 -48.46 5.82 16.46
N GLN A 650 -48.54 6.19 15.18
CA GLN A 650 -49.79 6.66 14.56
C GLN A 650 -50.89 5.60 14.59
N LYS A 651 -50.53 4.32 14.39
CA LYS A 651 -51.49 3.23 14.51
C LYS A 651 -52.05 3.13 15.93
N SER A 652 -51.18 3.20 16.95
CA SER A 652 -51.62 3.18 18.35
C SER A 652 -52.53 4.35 18.70
N LEU A 653 -52.28 5.54 18.14
CA LEU A 653 -53.13 6.71 18.33
C LEU A 653 -54.52 6.48 17.74
N LYS A 654 -54.59 5.97 16.50
CA LYS A 654 -55.87 5.63 15.86
C LYS A 654 -56.64 4.55 16.61
N ASP A 655 -55.95 3.52 17.08
CA ASP A 655 -56.58 2.45 17.85
C ASP A 655 -57.18 3.02 19.15
N ARG A 656 -56.46 3.93 19.83
CA ARG A 656 -56.95 4.64 21.03
C ARG A 656 -58.14 5.55 20.76
N GLU A 657 -58.12 6.30 19.65
CA GLU A 657 -59.26 7.14 19.24
C GLU A 657 -60.50 6.27 18.99
N LYS A 658 -60.30 5.11 18.36
CA LYS A 658 -61.38 4.16 18.09
C LYS A 658 -61.95 3.55 19.38
N GLU A 659 -61.08 3.18 20.32
CA GLU A 659 -61.51 2.72 21.64
C GLU A 659 -62.33 3.79 22.38
N THR A 660 -61.95 5.08 22.27
CA THR A 660 -62.75 6.16 22.87
C THR A 660 -64.08 6.36 22.17
N GLU A 661 -64.13 6.29 20.84
CA GLU A 661 -65.39 6.37 20.08
C GLU A 661 -66.33 5.20 20.44
N ASP A 662 -65.80 3.97 20.53
CA ASP A 662 -66.58 2.79 20.91
C ASP A 662 -67.15 2.93 22.33
N LEU A 663 -66.36 3.48 23.27
CA LEU A 663 -66.80 3.75 24.64
C LEU A 663 -67.90 4.82 24.71
N GLU A 664 -67.78 5.90 23.93
CA GLU A 664 -68.82 6.93 23.83
C GLU A 664 -70.12 6.37 23.25
N ILE A 665 -70.03 5.46 22.28
CA ILE A 665 -71.20 4.77 21.71
C ILE A 665 -71.87 3.88 22.75
N GLU A 666 -71.10 3.13 23.56
CA GLU A 666 -71.68 2.32 24.65
C GLU A 666 -72.38 3.19 25.68
N LEU A 667 -71.73 4.26 26.16
CA LEU A 667 -72.34 5.21 27.10
C LEU A 667 -73.60 5.86 26.53
N SER A 668 -73.61 6.18 25.22
CA SER A 668 -74.79 6.71 24.55
C SER A 668 -75.94 5.71 24.51
N LYS A 669 -75.66 4.41 24.29
CA LYS A 669 -76.68 3.35 24.30
C LYS A 669 -77.26 3.14 25.70
N ASP A 670 -76.40 3.14 26.72
CA ASP A 670 -76.84 3.01 28.11
C ASP A 670 -77.75 4.18 28.51
N ALA A 671 -77.38 5.41 28.14
CA ALA A 671 -78.21 6.60 28.38
C ALA A 671 -79.56 6.54 27.63
N GLU A 672 -79.58 6.05 26.38
CA GLU A 672 -80.83 5.82 25.65
C GLU A 672 -81.71 4.77 26.33
N MET A 673 -81.13 3.68 26.83
CA MET A 673 -81.83 2.65 27.57
C MET A 673 -82.46 3.20 28.86
N GLU A 674 -81.70 3.95 29.66
CA GLU A 674 -82.21 4.61 30.87
C GLU A 674 -83.37 5.56 30.55
N TYR A 675 -83.24 6.33 29.47
CA TYR A 675 -84.29 7.22 29.01
C TYR A 675 -85.56 6.46 28.58
N GLN A 676 -85.42 5.34 27.88
CA GLN A 676 -86.56 4.49 27.52
C GLN A 676 -87.24 3.86 28.74
N GLU A 677 -86.49 3.42 29.75
CA GLU A 677 -87.07 2.92 31.01
C GLU A 677 -87.86 3.99 31.75
N LEU A 678 -87.35 5.22 31.80
CA LEU A 678 -88.04 6.37 32.38
C LEU A 678 -89.36 6.66 31.65
N LEU A 679 -89.33 6.66 30.31
CA LEU A 679 -90.51 6.80 29.47
C LEU A 679 -91.53 5.68 29.71
N ALA A 680 -91.08 4.43 29.82
CA ALA A 680 -91.94 3.29 30.11
C ALA A 680 -92.61 3.42 31.48
N LYS A 681 -91.87 3.80 32.52
CA LYS A 681 -92.40 4.06 33.87
C LYS A 681 -93.45 5.17 33.86
N GLU A 682 -93.20 6.25 33.11
CA GLU A 682 -94.13 7.38 33.05
C GLU A 682 -95.38 7.06 32.21
N MET A 683 -95.22 6.31 31.11
CA MET A 683 -96.34 5.74 30.36
C MET A 683 -97.18 4.81 31.23
N GLN A 684 -96.56 3.99 32.08
CA GLN A 684 -97.25 3.10 33.01
C GLN A 684 -98.03 3.90 34.07
N ARG A 685 -97.42 4.95 34.64
CA ARG A 685 -98.12 5.89 35.55
C ARG A 685 -99.31 6.59 34.90
N ILE A 686 -99.18 7.00 33.63
CA ILE A 686 -100.28 7.61 32.87
C ILE A 686 -101.40 6.57 32.66
N ASN A 687 -101.06 5.33 32.30
CA ASN A 687 -102.02 4.25 32.10
C ASN A 687 -102.74 3.86 33.40
N ASP A 688 -102.03 3.85 34.52
CA ASP A 688 -102.61 3.60 35.84
C ASP A 688 -103.56 4.73 36.26
N ARG A 689 -103.23 6.00 35.94
CA ARG A 689 -104.15 7.14 36.13
C ARG A 689 -105.39 7.05 35.25
N LEU A 690 -105.26 6.55 34.02
CA LEU A 690 -106.38 6.35 33.09
C LEU A 690 -107.29 5.17 33.48
N LYS A 691 -106.82 4.19 34.26
CA LYS A 691 -107.64 3.10 34.82
C LYS A 691 -108.45 3.49 36.06
N VAL A 692 -108.09 4.61 36.71
CA VAL A 692 -108.76 5.14 37.91
C VAL A 692 -109.82 6.19 37.56
N LEU A 693 -109.81 6.69 36.32
CA LEU A 693 -110.90 7.46 35.68
C LEU A 693 -111.86 6.50 34.98
#